data_AF-A0A543G214-F1
#
_entry.id   AF-A0A543G214-F1
#
_cell.length_a   1.000
_cell.length_b   1.000
_cell.length_c   1.000
_cell.angle_alpha   90.00
_cell.angle_beta   90.00
_cell.angle_gamma   90.00
#
_symmetry.space_group_name_H-M   'P 1'
#
loop_
_entity.id
_entity.type
_entity.pdbx_description
1 polymer ?
#
loop_
_entity_poly.entity_id
_entity_poly.type
_entity_poly.pdbx_seq_one_letter_code
_entity_poly.pdbx_strand_id
1 'polypeptide(L)'
;MKYSQIREEELKNKVGADWFKGFDTTEILGNIDFTVFPKQDYMFGRVPLLWAEAKTGNFDVVGMFVQLILTIGKARTFDKTLPPAFLGAFDFVKMAFVPYSHVQDIFYLNDFNWNVAPSNHETKEFQLIKERIEATLKDKTYIFDYEKEANELHAFIKNNIANASTTSKLKIDKNNFIPIYLRWLEVIKPIIDVNWDDLKKANILDSDFYLADLFVDDNDTNEIDDDTSIRDNLFVVFNNQGYKIAKENLRQMFDASINLKSKETYQNFWKIYKRPPINEYHDYFIERRDLLVPQDIRERKGAFFTPRIWVELSQKYLTDYLGENWQEDYFIWDCAAGTGNLLAGLNNKYHIYASTLDQADVNVMHERIEHGANLLKNNVFQFDFLNDEFLPISKGGKMPDSLFAIIANEEKRKKLVVYINPPYAEATTARTVTGTGENKSGVTTNFKINEYFKPKIGAATNEIFALFMATIYEKIPGCILGQFSKLKFVNGSNFKKFKDYFLAEYGCGFIVPAETFDNVKGKFPIGFTVWNTAKKIKIKTIKTDVFDKKGNYNSSKKFYGALPDSINKWIKLFDDKSKMGIGFMENPAPDFQNNSFLSFTLQIGTRHVNYFSFKSDNLIQGLIYFSVRNCIEANWMNDRDQYLYPNDGWQKDKNFQNDCLAFALFHGQNRISSKDGTNHWIPFTEYEVNAQAKFESNFMTNFIKSPPTPKGGATANDLFSTTTKQLHASDAPPSGAGGLIFSAEAKSVFDAGRELWKYYHKSPLTPKGGTFNVNASLYDIREYFQGRNDKGRMNSKSDDVTYMELIGNLREALAILADAIKPKVYDYGFLKE
;
A
#
# COMPACT_ATOMS: atom_id res chain seq x y z
N MET A 1 3.40 -41.11 14.85
CA MET A 1 2.96 -39.71 14.62
C MET A 1 4.23 -38.93 14.39
N LYS A 2 4.40 -38.36 13.19
CA LYS A 2 5.65 -37.68 12.82
C LYS A 2 5.96 -36.48 13.72
N TYR A 3 4.94 -35.76 14.18
CA TYR A 3 5.06 -34.62 15.08
C TYR A 3 4.41 -34.91 16.43
N SER A 4 4.94 -34.33 17.51
CA SER A 4 4.35 -34.47 18.85
C SER A 4 4.82 -33.35 19.78
N GLN A 5 3.98 -32.93 20.73
CA GLN A 5 4.34 -31.98 21.81
C GLN A 5 4.82 -30.60 21.31
N ILE A 6 4.34 -30.15 20.16
CA ILE A 6 4.68 -28.84 19.56
C ILE A 6 3.44 -27.98 19.38
N ARG A 7 3.61 -26.65 19.33
CA ARG A 7 2.50 -25.72 19.04
C ARG A 7 2.09 -25.79 17.57
N GLU A 8 0.86 -25.41 17.26
CA GLU A 8 0.34 -25.38 15.88
C GLU A 8 1.22 -24.51 14.95
N GLU A 9 1.71 -23.37 15.44
CA GLU A 9 2.66 -22.51 14.71
C GLU A 9 4.00 -23.21 14.43
N GLU A 10 4.49 -24.02 15.35
CA GLU A 10 5.70 -24.81 15.13
C GLU A 10 5.44 -25.95 14.13
N LEU A 11 4.25 -26.55 14.16
CA LEU A 11 3.82 -27.56 13.19
C LEU A 11 3.82 -27.01 11.77
N LYS A 12 3.23 -25.83 11.53
CA LYS A 12 3.20 -25.16 10.22
C LYS A 12 4.62 -25.00 9.64
N ASN A 13 5.55 -24.52 10.47
CA ASN A 13 6.94 -24.33 10.09
C ASN A 13 7.64 -25.64 9.74
N LYS A 14 7.44 -26.71 10.55
CA LYS A 14 8.05 -28.02 10.29
C LYS A 14 7.48 -28.68 9.03
N VAL A 15 6.17 -28.59 8.81
CA VAL A 15 5.54 -29.12 7.59
C VAL A 15 6.07 -28.39 6.35
N GLY A 16 6.23 -27.06 6.41
CA GLY A 16 6.87 -26.28 5.35
C GLY A 16 8.31 -26.73 5.07
N ALA A 17 9.13 -26.90 6.11
CA ALA A 17 10.52 -27.31 5.98
C ALA A 17 10.70 -28.76 5.46
N ASP A 18 9.88 -29.68 5.96
CA ASP A 18 9.99 -31.11 5.67
C ASP A 18 9.45 -31.47 4.29
N TRP A 19 8.32 -30.86 3.88
CA TRP A 19 7.57 -31.31 2.71
C TRP A 19 7.55 -30.29 1.56
N PHE A 20 7.73 -28.99 1.85
CA PHE A 20 7.60 -27.91 0.87
C PHE A 20 8.87 -27.06 0.72
N LYS A 21 10.05 -27.60 1.03
CA LYS A 21 11.35 -26.89 0.95
C LYS A 21 11.63 -26.19 -0.39
N GLY A 22 11.06 -26.70 -1.48
CA GLY A 22 11.15 -26.13 -2.83
C GLY A 22 10.26 -24.90 -3.10
N PHE A 23 9.35 -24.57 -2.18
CA PHE A 23 8.33 -23.54 -2.32
C PHE A 23 8.55 -22.40 -1.32
N ASP A 24 7.78 -21.33 -1.47
CA ASP A 24 7.63 -20.30 -0.45
C ASP A 24 6.40 -20.63 0.41
N THR A 25 6.62 -20.85 1.70
CA THR A 25 5.57 -21.13 2.69
C THR A 25 5.50 -20.07 3.78
N THR A 26 6.09 -18.90 3.53
CA THR A 26 6.22 -17.82 4.52
C THR A 26 5.12 -16.77 4.39
N GLU A 27 4.45 -16.73 3.24
CA GLU A 27 3.32 -15.84 3.00
C GLU A 27 2.07 -16.32 3.75
N ILE A 28 1.37 -15.39 4.39
CA ILE A 28 0.13 -15.66 5.13
C ILE A 28 -1.01 -14.90 4.45
N LEU A 29 -2.06 -15.63 4.02
CA LEU A 29 -3.24 -15.06 3.38
C LEU A 29 -4.42 -15.00 4.36
N GLY A 30 -4.65 -13.81 4.94
CA GLY A 30 -5.74 -13.60 5.87
C GLY A 30 -5.59 -14.45 7.13
N ASN A 31 -6.60 -15.28 7.41
CA ASN A 31 -6.62 -16.22 8.54
C ASN A 31 -6.37 -17.68 8.10
N ILE A 32 -5.91 -17.90 6.86
CA ILE A 32 -5.55 -19.24 6.40
C ILE A 32 -4.25 -19.63 7.09
N ASP A 33 -4.26 -20.81 7.72
CA ASP A 33 -3.18 -21.28 8.58
C ASP A 33 -1.86 -21.54 7.85
N PHE A 34 -1.91 -22.00 6.61
CA PHE A 34 -0.73 -22.36 5.84
C PHE A 34 -0.95 -22.13 4.35
N THR A 35 0.04 -21.56 3.67
CA THR A 35 0.00 -21.37 2.22
C THR A 35 1.29 -21.85 1.57
N VAL A 36 1.20 -22.20 0.29
CA VAL A 36 2.36 -22.61 -0.53
C VAL A 36 2.33 -21.81 -1.82
N PHE A 37 3.44 -21.16 -2.15
CA PHE A 37 3.64 -20.38 -3.36
C PHE A 37 4.89 -20.84 -4.13
N PRO A 38 4.96 -20.59 -5.46
CA PRO A 38 6.21 -20.75 -6.19
C PRO A 38 7.29 -19.79 -5.66
N LYS A 39 8.57 -20.17 -5.73
CA LYS A 39 9.69 -19.29 -5.32
C LYS A 39 10.02 -18.19 -6.34
N GLN A 40 9.63 -18.37 -7.60
CA GLN A 40 9.90 -17.41 -8.68
C GLN A 40 8.62 -16.72 -9.12
N ASP A 41 8.75 -15.42 -9.39
CA ASP A 41 7.69 -14.57 -9.93
C ASP A 41 7.46 -14.83 -11.42
N TYR A 42 6.19 -14.92 -11.83
CA TYR A 42 5.81 -14.85 -13.24
C TYR A 42 5.46 -13.41 -13.62
N MET A 43 5.37 -13.13 -14.93
CA MET A 43 5.13 -11.78 -15.47
C MET A 43 3.85 -11.09 -14.90
N PHE A 44 2.94 -11.89 -14.32
CA PHE A 44 1.65 -11.50 -13.75
C PHE A 44 1.52 -11.79 -12.24
N GLY A 45 2.63 -12.00 -11.51
CA GLY A 45 2.65 -12.26 -10.06
C GLY A 45 2.72 -13.76 -9.69
N ARG A 46 2.87 -14.06 -8.39
CA ARG A 46 2.84 -15.43 -7.84
C ARG A 46 1.42 -15.83 -7.48
N VAL A 47 0.99 -16.99 -7.98
CA VAL A 47 -0.31 -17.55 -7.65
C VAL A 47 -0.17 -18.62 -6.57
N PRO A 48 -1.03 -18.65 -5.53
CA PRO A 48 -0.95 -19.68 -4.50
C PRO A 48 -1.20 -21.07 -5.10
N LEU A 49 -0.46 -22.08 -4.63
CA LEU A 49 -0.56 -23.48 -5.05
C LEU A 49 -1.41 -24.30 -4.06
N LEU A 50 -1.35 -23.93 -2.77
CA LEU A 50 -2.06 -24.59 -1.69
C LEU A 50 -2.52 -23.57 -0.65
N TRP A 51 -3.76 -23.70 -0.20
CA TRP A 51 -4.24 -23.12 1.07
C TRP A 51 -4.60 -24.26 2.01
N ALA A 52 -4.15 -24.23 3.26
CA ALA A 52 -4.39 -25.31 4.18
C ALA A 52 -4.71 -24.86 5.62
N GLU A 53 -5.50 -25.68 6.29
CA GLU A 53 -5.77 -25.60 7.73
C GLU A 53 -4.82 -26.54 8.49
N ALA A 54 -4.30 -26.09 9.63
CA ALA A 54 -3.43 -26.88 10.50
C ALA A 54 -4.13 -27.19 11.82
N LYS A 55 -3.95 -28.40 12.36
CA LYS A 55 -4.41 -28.76 13.72
C LYS A 55 -3.36 -29.55 14.48
N THR A 56 -3.34 -29.43 15.80
CA THR A 56 -2.48 -30.26 16.66
C THR A 56 -3.14 -31.60 16.98
N GLY A 57 -2.32 -32.64 17.21
CA GLY A 57 -2.81 -33.99 17.51
C GLY A 57 -3.22 -34.78 16.26
N ASN A 58 -4.14 -35.74 16.42
CA ASN A 58 -4.73 -36.50 15.33
C ASN A 58 -6.18 -36.03 15.15
N PHE A 59 -6.39 -35.07 14.27
CA PHE A 59 -7.67 -34.39 14.07
C PHE A 59 -8.44 -34.99 12.90
N ASP A 60 -9.75 -34.77 12.88
CA ASP A 60 -10.63 -35.21 11.79
C ASP A 60 -10.41 -34.38 10.51
N VAL A 61 -10.21 -35.06 9.37
CA VAL A 61 -9.88 -34.42 8.08
C VAL A 61 -11.05 -33.57 7.59
N VAL A 62 -12.28 -34.07 7.72
CA VAL A 62 -13.49 -33.36 7.30
C VAL A 62 -13.62 -32.06 8.08
N GLY A 63 -13.51 -32.13 9.41
CA GLY A 63 -13.57 -30.96 10.28
C GLY A 63 -12.55 -29.87 9.90
N MET A 64 -11.31 -30.24 9.57
CA MET A 64 -10.29 -29.28 9.13
C MET A 64 -10.66 -28.61 7.80
N PHE A 65 -11.18 -29.35 6.82
CA PHE A 65 -11.62 -28.77 5.55
C PHE A 65 -12.84 -27.86 5.69
N VAL A 66 -13.80 -28.21 6.54
CA VAL A 66 -14.95 -27.34 6.83
C VAL A 66 -14.47 -26.01 7.42
N GLN A 67 -13.54 -26.08 8.37
CA GLN A 67 -12.96 -24.89 9.00
C GLN A 67 -12.20 -24.03 7.97
N LEU A 68 -11.41 -24.64 7.09
CA LEU A 68 -10.73 -23.93 6.01
C LEU A 68 -11.71 -23.21 5.07
N ILE A 69 -12.77 -23.88 4.64
CA ILE A 69 -13.77 -23.32 3.72
C ILE A 69 -14.52 -22.16 4.37
N LEU A 70 -14.93 -22.30 5.63
CA LEU A 70 -15.55 -21.20 6.38
C LEU A 70 -14.60 -20.00 6.51
N THR A 71 -13.32 -20.24 6.76
CA THR A 71 -12.29 -19.19 6.82
C THR A 71 -12.13 -18.47 5.48
N ILE A 72 -12.03 -19.21 4.36
CA ILE A 72 -11.93 -18.65 3.00
C ILE A 72 -13.18 -17.86 2.63
N GLY A 73 -14.37 -18.44 2.86
CA GLY A 73 -15.64 -17.83 2.48
C GLY A 73 -15.97 -16.58 3.27
N LYS A 74 -15.72 -16.58 4.58
CA LYS A 74 -15.86 -15.40 5.45
C LYS A 74 -15.01 -14.22 5.00
N ALA A 75 -13.78 -14.49 4.56
CA ALA A 75 -12.86 -13.46 4.09
C ALA A 75 -13.10 -13.06 2.63
N ARG A 76 -13.92 -13.82 1.88
CA ARG A 76 -14.06 -13.80 0.43
C ARG A 76 -12.69 -13.80 -0.27
N THR A 77 -11.78 -14.66 0.21
CA THR A 77 -10.38 -14.69 -0.28
C THR A 77 -10.32 -14.98 -1.77
N PHE A 78 -11.23 -15.83 -2.28
CA PHE A 78 -11.33 -16.21 -3.69
C PHE A 78 -11.71 -15.05 -4.64
N ASP A 79 -12.26 -13.95 -4.13
CA ASP A 79 -12.54 -12.74 -4.92
C ASP A 79 -11.36 -11.77 -4.92
N LYS A 80 -10.43 -11.89 -3.97
CA LYS A 80 -9.32 -10.94 -3.75
C LYS A 80 -7.99 -11.49 -4.24
N THR A 81 -7.87 -12.80 -4.34
CA THR A 81 -6.67 -13.52 -4.75
C THR A 81 -7.11 -14.69 -5.62
N LEU A 82 -6.37 -14.94 -6.70
CA LEU A 82 -6.58 -16.13 -7.53
C LEU A 82 -6.53 -17.38 -6.62
N PRO A 83 -7.56 -18.26 -6.64
CA PRO A 83 -7.60 -19.42 -5.76
C PRO A 83 -6.51 -20.45 -6.09
N PRO A 84 -6.11 -21.28 -5.11
CA PRO A 84 -5.06 -22.27 -5.29
C PRO A 84 -5.57 -23.44 -6.12
N ALA A 85 -4.64 -24.26 -6.62
CA ALA A 85 -5.01 -25.52 -7.25
C ALA A 85 -5.59 -26.53 -6.25
N PHE A 86 -5.08 -26.52 -5.01
CA PHE A 86 -5.53 -27.42 -3.95
C PHE A 86 -5.90 -26.66 -2.68
N LEU A 87 -6.91 -27.19 -1.98
CA LEU A 87 -7.05 -27.00 -0.54
C LEU A 87 -6.37 -28.16 0.19
N GLY A 88 -5.82 -27.89 1.37
CA GLY A 88 -5.19 -28.88 2.21
C GLY A 88 -5.64 -28.84 3.67
N ALA A 89 -5.36 -29.92 4.37
CA ALA A 89 -5.54 -30.00 5.82
C ALA A 89 -4.46 -30.90 6.40
N PHE A 90 -3.83 -30.51 7.50
CA PHE A 90 -2.80 -31.35 8.12
C PHE A 90 -2.75 -31.28 9.64
N ASP A 91 -2.23 -32.36 10.23
CA ASP A 91 -2.06 -32.50 11.67
C ASP A 91 -0.73 -33.17 12.06
N PHE A 92 -0.62 -33.84 13.21
CA PHE A 92 0.62 -34.53 13.63
C PHE A 92 0.90 -35.84 12.89
N VAL A 93 -0.09 -36.38 12.20
CA VAL A 93 -0.08 -37.74 11.63
C VAL A 93 -0.08 -37.69 10.12
N LYS A 94 -0.88 -36.81 9.52
CA LYS A 94 -1.23 -36.88 8.11
C LYS A 94 -1.45 -35.52 7.46
N MET A 95 -1.38 -35.51 6.13
CA MET A 95 -1.76 -34.39 5.29
C MET A 95 -2.76 -34.83 4.23
N ALA A 96 -3.81 -34.06 4.06
CA ALA A 96 -4.87 -34.30 3.10
C ALA A 96 -4.94 -33.15 2.08
N PHE A 97 -5.31 -33.49 0.84
CA PHE A 97 -5.50 -32.54 -0.26
C PHE A 97 -6.81 -32.80 -0.99
N VAL A 98 -7.49 -31.73 -1.38
CA VAL A 98 -8.63 -31.78 -2.31
C VAL A 98 -8.42 -30.71 -3.38
N PRO A 99 -8.62 -31.03 -4.69
CA PRO A 99 -8.57 -30.01 -5.72
C PRO A 99 -9.61 -28.92 -5.45
N TYR A 100 -9.19 -27.66 -5.53
CA TYR A 100 -10.09 -26.52 -5.25
C TYR A 100 -11.32 -26.55 -6.16
N SER A 101 -11.17 -26.98 -7.41
CA SER A 101 -12.25 -27.08 -8.40
C SER A 101 -13.42 -27.97 -7.96
N HIS A 102 -13.18 -28.97 -7.09
CA HIS A 102 -14.22 -29.88 -6.58
C HIS A 102 -15.00 -29.33 -5.37
N VAL A 103 -14.54 -28.22 -4.80
CA VAL A 103 -15.18 -27.56 -3.64
C VAL A 103 -15.55 -26.12 -3.93
N GLN A 104 -15.21 -25.62 -5.14
CA GLN A 104 -15.38 -24.22 -5.51
C GLN A 104 -16.84 -23.78 -5.46
N ASP A 105 -17.79 -24.67 -5.77
CA ASP A 105 -19.22 -24.42 -5.82
C ASP A 105 -19.78 -24.01 -4.44
N ILE A 106 -19.17 -24.50 -3.36
CA ILE A 106 -19.56 -24.19 -1.98
C ILE A 106 -19.41 -22.69 -1.69
N PHE A 107 -18.38 -22.03 -2.26
CA PHE A 107 -18.13 -20.60 -2.08
C PHE A 107 -19.17 -19.70 -2.74
N TYR A 108 -20.07 -20.27 -3.56
CA TYR A 108 -21.06 -19.54 -4.34
C TYR A 108 -22.50 -19.98 -4.02
N LEU A 109 -22.72 -20.56 -2.84
CA LEU A 109 -24.07 -20.87 -2.37
C LEU A 109 -24.86 -19.58 -2.12
N ASN A 110 -25.98 -19.43 -2.82
CA ASN A 110 -26.96 -18.38 -2.55
C ASN A 110 -27.55 -18.57 -1.14
N ASP A 111 -27.83 -17.47 -0.44
CA ASP A 111 -28.40 -17.45 0.92
C ASP A 111 -27.57 -18.14 2.01
N PHE A 112 -26.24 -18.25 1.84
CA PHE A 112 -25.33 -18.78 2.87
C PHE A 112 -24.75 -17.68 3.77
N ASN A 113 -24.85 -17.82 5.09
CA ASN A 113 -24.31 -16.85 6.04
C ASN A 113 -22.81 -17.10 6.34
N TRP A 114 -21.94 -16.40 5.61
CA TRP A 114 -20.49 -16.49 5.76
C TRP A 114 -19.92 -15.88 7.05
N ASN A 115 -20.72 -15.19 7.87
CA ASN A 115 -20.22 -14.49 9.06
C ASN A 115 -20.08 -15.37 10.31
N VAL A 116 -20.41 -16.66 10.24
CA VAL A 116 -20.25 -17.61 11.35
C VAL A 116 -18.78 -17.76 11.78
N ALA A 117 -18.54 -18.18 13.01
CA ALA A 117 -17.20 -18.48 13.49
C ALA A 117 -16.73 -19.83 12.91
N PRO A 118 -15.61 -19.90 12.17
CA PRO A 118 -15.14 -21.14 11.54
C PRO A 118 -14.89 -22.30 12.52
N SER A 119 -14.61 -21.97 13.78
CA SER A 119 -14.37 -22.94 14.87
C SER A 119 -15.63 -23.42 15.59
N ASN A 120 -16.82 -22.93 15.24
CA ASN A 120 -18.07 -23.35 15.89
C ASN A 120 -18.77 -24.48 15.12
N HIS A 121 -18.52 -25.71 15.56
CA HIS A 121 -18.97 -26.94 14.90
C HIS A 121 -20.48 -27.20 15.04
N GLU A 122 -21.20 -26.49 15.91
CA GLU A 122 -22.63 -26.69 16.17
C GLU A 122 -23.54 -25.84 15.25
N THR A 123 -22.96 -24.94 14.45
CA THR A 123 -23.73 -24.07 13.56
C THR A 123 -24.35 -24.84 12.39
N LYS A 124 -25.52 -24.37 11.93
CA LYS A 124 -26.22 -24.95 10.76
C LYS A 124 -25.33 -24.87 9.51
N GLU A 125 -24.61 -23.77 9.37
CA GLU A 125 -23.66 -23.48 8.29
C GLU A 125 -22.49 -24.49 8.29
N PHE A 126 -21.94 -24.81 9.46
CA PHE A 126 -20.88 -25.82 9.60
C PHE A 126 -21.40 -27.21 9.19
N GLN A 127 -22.58 -27.61 9.66
CA GLN A 127 -23.16 -28.92 9.31
C GLN A 127 -23.50 -29.02 7.81
N LEU A 128 -23.97 -27.94 7.19
CA LEU A 128 -24.26 -27.90 5.76
C LEU A 128 -23.00 -28.06 4.91
N ILE A 129 -21.92 -27.34 5.24
CA ILE A 129 -20.63 -27.52 4.55
C ILE A 129 -20.07 -28.91 4.82
N LYS A 130 -20.18 -29.40 6.06
CA LYS A 130 -19.74 -30.74 6.45
C LYS A 130 -20.39 -31.82 5.60
N GLU A 131 -21.71 -31.82 5.47
CA GLU A 131 -22.44 -32.79 4.65
C GLU A 131 -21.97 -32.74 3.18
N ARG A 132 -21.80 -31.52 2.64
CA ARG A 132 -21.38 -31.31 1.24
C ARG A 132 -19.94 -31.74 0.99
N ILE A 133 -19.03 -31.48 1.94
CA ILE A 133 -17.63 -31.85 1.78
C ILE A 133 -17.36 -33.31 2.13
N GLU A 134 -18.12 -33.94 3.02
CA GLU A 134 -17.99 -35.38 3.31
C GLU A 134 -18.20 -36.25 2.07
N ALA A 135 -19.15 -35.88 1.21
CA ALA A 135 -19.38 -36.54 -0.07
C ALA A 135 -18.19 -36.36 -1.02
N THR A 136 -17.71 -35.12 -1.19
CA THR A 136 -16.55 -34.82 -2.04
C THR A 136 -15.27 -35.48 -1.53
N LEU A 137 -15.08 -35.53 -0.21
CA LEU A 137 -13.85 -36.04 0.39
C LEU A 137 -13.76 -37.57 0.35
N LYS A 138 -14.89 -38.30 0.29
CA LYS A 138 -14.87 -39.77 0.15
C LYS A 138 -14.25 -40.25 -1.16
N ASP A 139 -14.45 -39.49 -2.23
CA ASP A 139 -14.08 -39.91 -3.59
C ASP A 139 -12.90 -39.11 -4.18
N LYS A 140 -12.60 -37.90 -3.66
CA LYS A 140 -11.68 -36.94 -4.29
C LYS A 140 -10.56 -36.40 -3.39
N THR A 141 -10.36 -36.99 -2.21
CA THR A 141 -9.26 -36.60 -1.29
C THR A 141 -8.06 -37.48 -1.47
N TYR A 142 -6.88 -36.85 -1.43
CA TYR A 142 -5.60 -37.54 -1.29
C TYR A 142 -5.13 -37.37 0.15
N ILE A 143 -5.11 -38.45 0.93
CA ILE A 143 -4.66 -38.44 2.33
C ILE A 143 -3.37 -39.24 2.42
N PHE A 144 -2.35 -38.68 3.04
CA PHE A 144 -1.05 -39.30 3.21
C PHE A 144 -0.63 -39.28 4.68
N ASP A 145 -0.37 -40.45 5.25
CA ASP A 145 0.31 -40.59 6.53
C ASP A 145 1.80 -40.27 6.37
N TYR A 146 2.31 -39.38 7.21
CA TYR A 146 3.68 -38.88 7.10
C TYR A 146 4.77 -39.93 7.29
N GLU A 147 4.49 -40.99 8.06
CA GLU A 147 5.46 -42.05 8.36
C GLU A 147 5.30 -43.22 7.37
N LYS A 148 4.06 -43.55 6.99
CA LYS A 148 3.78 -44.71 6.13
C LYS A 148 3.86 -44.39 4.63
N GLU A 149 3.52 -43.17 4.23
CA GLU A 149 3.28 -42.78 2.84
C GLU A 149 4.13 -41.56 2.44
N ALA A 150 5.32 -41.43 3.03
CA ALA A 150 6.22 -40.30 2.83
C ALA A 150 6.66 -40.14 1.36
N ASN A 151 6.91 -41.26 0.66
CA ASN A 151 7.37 -41.23 -0.73
C ASN A 151 6.23 -40.82 -1.68
N GLU A 152 5.02 -41.30 -1.40
CA GLU A 152 3.79 -41.00 -2.11
C GLU A 152 3.43 -39.53 -1.93
N LEU A 153 3.57 -38.99 -0.71
CA LEU A 153 3.38 -37.57 -0.43
C LEU A 153 4.40 -36.70 -1.19
N HIS A 154 5.68 -37.08 -1.20
CA HIS A 154 6.71 -36.36 -1.98
C HIS A 154 6.41 -36.40 -3.47
N ALA A 155 6.00 -37.55 -4.00
CA ALA A 155 5.61 -37.70 -5.40
C ALA A 155 4.38 -36.85 -5.72
N PHE A 156 3.38 -36.83 -4.83
CA PHE A 156 2.17 -36.03 -5.00
C PHE A 156 2.48 -34.53 -5.03
N ILE A 157 3.26 -34.02 -4.07
CA ILE A 157 3.66 -32.60 -4.02
C ILE A 157 4.45 -32.24 -5.28
N LYS A 158 5.42 -33.08 -5.67
CA LYS A 158 6.25 -32.81 -6.86
C LYS A 158 5.45 -32.82 -8.15
N ASN A 159 4.50 -33.75 -8.31
CA ASN A 159 3.81 -33.93 -9.58
C ASN A 159 2.55 -33.08 -9.71
N ASN A 160 1.84 -32.81 -8.60
CA ASN A 160 0.54 -32.14 -8.61
C ASN A 160 0.60 -30.73 -8.02
N ILE A 161 1.36 -30.47 -6.96
CA ILE A 161 1.48 -29.11 -6.37
C ILE A 161 2.52 -28.28 -7.13
N ALA A 162 3.67 -28.86 -7.51
CA ALA A 162 4.73 -28.12 -8.20
C ALA A 162 4.39 -27.75 -9.66
N ASN A 163 3.57 -28.57 -10.32
CA ASN A 163 3.15 -28.37 -11.70
C ASN A 163 1.73 -27.80 -11.82
N ALA A 164 1.07 -27.49 -10.70
CA ALA A 164 -0.27 -26.94 -10.70
C ALA A 164 -0.27 -25.53 -11.31
N SER A 165 -0.95 -25.36 -12.45
CA SER A 165 -1.45 -24.06 -12.89
C SER A 165 -2.80 -23.81 -12.22
N THR A 166 -3.02 -22.59 -11.73
CA THR A 166 -4.26 -22.22 -11.02
C THR A 166 -5.43 -22.21 -11.98
N THR A 167 -6.33 -23.17 -11.80
CA THR A 167 -7.51 -23.41 -12.64
C THR A 167 -8.70 -22.51 -12.28
N SER A 168 -8.59 -21.69 -11.22
CA SER A 168 -9.74 -20.97 -10.67
C SER A 168 -9.84 -19.55 -11.24
N LYS A 169 -10.60 -19.43 -12.33
CA LYS A 169 -10.78 -18.19 -13.09
C LYS A 169 -11.82 -17.25 -12.43
N LEU A 170 -11.70 -15.93 -12.61
CA LEU A 170 -12.64 -14.91 -12.10
C LEU A 170 -14.01 -15.02 -12.80
N LYS A 171 -15.10 -15.10 -12.04
CA LYS A 171 -16.45 -15.15 -12.63
C LYS A 171 -16.82 -13.83 -13.33
N ILE A 172 -17.55 -13.95 -14.43
CA ILE A 172 -18.09 -12.81 -15.17
C ILE A 172 -19.54 -12.56 -14.72
N ASP A 173 -19.84 -11.34 -14.30
CA ASP A 173 -21.13 -10.88 -13.78
C ASP A 173 -21.54 -9.52 -14.38
N LYS A 174 -22.70 -8.99 -13.98
CA LYS A 174 -23.23 -7.71 -14.47
C LYS A 174 -22.40 -6.47 -14.11
N ASN A 175 -21.53 -6.55 -13.10
CA ASN A 175 -20.69 -5.44 -12.64
C ASN A 175 -19.33 -5.42 -13.34
N ASN A 176 -18.80 -6.58 -13.73
CA ASN A 176 -17.48 -6.67 -14.36
C ASN A 176 -17.51 -6.91 -15.89
N PHE A 177 -18.67 -7.23 -16.47
CA PHE A 177 -18.82 -7.48 -17.91
C PHE A 177 -18.36 -6.32 -18.82
N ILE A 178 -18.67 -5.07 -18.46
CA ILE A 178 -18.22 -3.88 -19.21
C ILE A 178 -16.72 -3.64 -19.00
N PRO A 179 -16.19 -3.64 -17.76
CA PRO A 179 -14.74 -3.65 -17.53
C PRO A 179 -13.97 -4.69 -18.36
N ILE A 180 -14.45 -5.93 -18.43
CA ILE A 180 -13.77 -6.99 -19.20
C ILE A 180 -13.79 -6.66 -20.70
N TYR A 181 -14.92 -6.24 -21.25
CA TYR A 181 -15.04 -5.82 -22.65
C TYR A 181 -14.05 -4.71 -22.99
N LEU A 182 -13.97 -3.69 -22.15
CA LEU A 182 -13.06 -2.58 -22.36
C LEU A 182 -11.59 -3.09 -22.35
N ARG A 183 -11.24 -4.14 -21.59
CA ARG A 183 -9.87 -4.73 -21.60
C ARG A 183 -9.66 -5.54 -22.87
N TRP A 184 -10.71 -6.25 -23.29
CA TRP A 184 -10.73 -7.02 -24.52
C TRP A 184 -10.49 -6.12 -25.75
N LEU A 185 -11.03 -4.89 -25.76
CA LEU A 185 -10.74 -3.90 -26.82
C LEU A 185 -9.25 -3.53 -26.92
N GLU A 186 -8.52 -3.51 -25.81
CA GLU A 186 -7.10 -3.16 -25.78
C GLU A 186 -6.20 -4.34 -26.12
N VAL A 187 -6.57 -5.56 -25.70
CA VAL A 187 -5.70 -6.74 -25.76
C VAL A 187 -6.08 -7.69 -26.90
N ILE A 188 -7.37 -7.98 -27.07
CA ILE A 188 -7.86 -9.00 -28.01
C ILE A 188 -8.24 -8.38 -29.35
N LYS A 189 -8.99 -7.28 -29.37
CA LYS A 189 -9.40 -6.63 -30.63
C LYS A 189 -8.24 -6.38 -31.61
N PRO A 190 -7.03 -5.93 -31.20
CA PRO A 190 -5.92 -5.70 -32.13
C PRO A 190 -5.36 -6.97 -32.78
N ILE A 191 -5.53 -8.13 -32.14
CA ILE A 191 -5.04 -9.42 -32.63
C ILE A 191 -6.05 -10.16 -33.52
N ILE A 192 -7.27 -9.65 -33.70
CA ILE A 192 -8.24 -10.22 -34.64
C ILE A 192 -7.89 -9.78 -36.05
N ASP A 193 -7.76 -10.73 -36.98
CA ASP A 193 -7.31 -10.45 -38.35
C ASP A 193 -8.47 -10.07 -39.28
N VAL A 194 -8.99 -8.85 -39.10
CA VAL A 194 -10.12 -8.30 -39.87
C VAL A 194 -9.92 -6.85 -40.27
N ASN A 195 -10.65 -6.43 -41.31
CA ASN A 195 -10.90 -5.01 -41.56
C ASN A 195 -12.17 -4.56 -40.81
N TRP A 196 -11.98 -3.84 -39.71
CA TRP A 196 -13.08 -3.35 -38.88
C TRP A 196 -14.05 -2.41 -39.62
N ASP A 197 -13.57 -1.64 -40.60
CA ASP A 197 -14.43 -0.71 -41.36
C ASP A 197 -15.41 -1.47 -42.28
N ASP A 198 -14.98 -2.60 -42.84
CA ASP A 198 -15.82 -3.41 -43.73
C ASP A 198 -16.86 -4.19 -42.93
N LEU A 199 -16.48 -4.73 -41.77
CA LEU A 199 -17.44 -5.37 -40.85
C LEU A 199 -18.48 -4.39 -40.34
N LYS A 200 -18.08 -3.16 -40.03
CA LYS A 200 -19.00 -2.10 -39.60
C LYS A 200 -20.04 -1.77 -40.66
N LYS A 201 -19.67 -1.77 -41.96
CA LYS A 201 -20.62 -1.59 -43.09
C LYS A 201 -21.62 -2.75 -43.18
N ALA A 202 -21.23 -3.96 -42.76
CA ALA A 202 -22.10 -5.12 -42.65
C ALA A 202 -22.90 -5.16 -41.33
N ASN A 203 -22.83 -4.11 -40.51
CA ASN A 203 -23.46 -4.01 -39.18
C ASN A 203 -22.96 -5.05 -38.17
N ILE A 204 -21.73 -5.53 -38.36
CA ILE A 204 -21.03 -6.42 -37.42
C ILE A 204 -20.02 -5.58 -36.64
N LEU A 205 -20.17 -5.57 -35.32
CA LEU A 205 -19.43 -4.72 -34.40
C LEU A 205 -18.41 -5.53 -33.60
N ASP A 206 -17.45 -4.85 -32.99
CA ASP A 206 -16.48 -5.52 -32.10
C ASP A 206 -17.14 -6.16 -30.86
N SER A 207 -18.30 -5.66 -30.43
CA SER A 207 -19.12 -6.30 -29.40
C SER A 207 -19.64 -7.68 -29.80
N ASP A 208 -19.84 -7.96 -31.09
CA ASP A 208 -20.25 -9.28 -31.55
C ASP A 208 -19.12 -10.31 -31.40
N PHE A 209 -17.86 -9.90 -31.61
CA PHE A 209 -16.69 -10.74 -31.35
C PHE A 209 -16.46 -10.96 -29.87
N TYR A 210 -16.67 -9.92 -29.05
CA TYR A 210 -16.57 -10.06 -27.60
C TYR A 210 -17.64 -11.03 -27.06
N LEU A 211 -18.89 -10.94 -27.53
CA LEU A 211 -19.93 -11.91 -27.17
C LEU A 211 -19.58 -13.32 -27.66
N ALA A 212 -19.02 -13.45 -28.86
CA ALA A 212 -18.55 -14.73 -29.39
C ALA A 212 -17.52 -15.38 -28.45
N ASP A 213 -16.56 -14.60 -27.94
CA ASP A 213 -15.57 -15.07 -26.98
C ASP A 213 -16.14 -15.35 -25.58
N LEU A 214 -17.14 -14.57 -25.16
CA LEU A 214 -17.75 -14.71 -23.85
C LEU A 214 -18.55 -16.01 -23.74
N PHE A 215 -19.28 -16.36 -24.81
CA PHE A 215 -20.10 -17.57 -24.90
C PHE A 215 -19.31 -18.76 -25.46
N VAL A 216 -18.10 -18.95 -24.95
CA VAL A 216 -17.25 -20.11 -25.15
C VAL A 216 -17.24 -20.94 -23.87
N ASP A 217 -17.42 -22.25 -23.99
CA ASP A 217 -17.01 -23.22 -22.98
C ASP A 217 -15.55 -23.55 -23.20
N ASP A 218 -14.75 -23.14 -22.22
CA ASP A 218 -13.32 -23.38 -22.18
C ASP A 218 -12.96 -24.70 -21.50
N ASN A 219 -13.96 -25.54 -21.19
CA ASN A 219 -13.82 -26.84 -20.54
C ASN A 219 -12.99 -26.81 -19.24
N ASP A 220 -12.94 -25.65 -18.58
CA ASP A 220 -12.05 -25.35 -17.44
C ASP A 220 -10.54 -25.56 -17.77
N THR A 221 -10.13 -25.47 -19.03
CA THR A 221 -8.72 -25.54 -19.48
C THR A 221 -8.19 -24.16 -19.91
N ASN A 222 -6.89 -24.07 -20.20
CA ASN A 222 -6.27 -22.84 -20.74
C ASN A 222 -5.90 -23.00 -22.23
N GLU A 223 -6.29 -24.11 -22.85
CA GLU A 223 -5.94 -24.43 -24.22
C GLU A 223 -7.01 -23.90 -25.17
N ILE A 224 -6.62 -23.13 -26.19
CA ILE A 224 -7.60 -22.55 -27.13
C ILE A 224 -8.19 -23.62 -28.07
N ASP A 225 -7.61 -24.81 -28.11
CA ASP A 225 -7.99 -25.87 -29.06
C ASP A 225 -9.24 -26.63 -28.66
N ASP A 226 -9.61 -26.61 -27.37
CA ASP A 226 -10.84 -27.20 -26.85
C ASP A 226 -11.96 -26.17 -26.62
N ASP A 227 -11.69 -24.87 -26.77
CA ASP A 227 -12.69 -23.80 -26.69
C ASP A 227 -13.85 -24.05 -27.69
N THR A 228 -15.06 -24.26 -27.17
CA THR A 228 -16.27 -24.52 -27.97
C THR A 228 -17.34 -23.47 -27.73
N SER A 229 -17.97 -22.96 -28.79
CA SER A 229 -19.08 -22.03 -28.58
C SER A 229 -20.31 -22.75 -28.03
N ILE A 230 -20.96 -22.13 -27.04
CA ILE A 230 -22.21 -22.62 -26.45
C ILE A 230 -23.46 -21.91 -27.00
N ARG A 231 -23.29 -20.99 -27.95
CA ARG A 231 -24.41 -20.29 -28.61
C ARG A 231 -24.15 -20.11 -30.11
N ASP A 232 -24.90 -20.86 -30.91
CA ASP A 232 -24.80 -20.83 -32.38
C ASP A 232 -25.56 -19.66 -33.04
N ASN A 233 -26.47 -18.99 -32.32
CA ASN A 233 -27.32 -17.92 -32.85
C ASN A 233 -26.67 -16.51 -32.77
N LEU A 234 -25.36 -16.42 -32.55
CA LEU A 234 -24.63 -15.15 -32.54
C LEU A 234 -24.25 -14.73 -33.96
N PHE A 235 -24.13 -13.42 -34.21
CA PHE A 235 -23.65 -12.89 -35.50
C PHE A 235 -22.23 -13.37 -35.84
N VAL A 236 -21.41 -13.50 -34.81
CA VAL A 236 -20.04 -14.03 -34.83
C VAL A 236 -20.01 -15.18 -33.82
N VAL A 237 -19.46 -16.32 -34.21
CA VAL A 237 -19.33 -17.50 -33.34
C VAL A 237 -17.85 -17.87 -33.24
N PHE A 238 -17.38 -18.20 -32.04
CA PHE A 238 -16.02 -18.72 -31.88
C PHE A 238 -15.93 -20.12 -32.50
N ASN A 239 -14.99 -20.33 -33.40
CA ASN A 239 -14.85 -21.60 -34.11
C ASN A 239 -13.39 -21.82 -34.55
N ASN A 240 -12.87 -23.02 -34.28
CA ASN A 240 -11.55 -23.46 -34.72
C ASN A 240 -10.42 -22.47 -34.37
N GLN A 241 -10.31 -22.10 -33.09
CA GLN A 241 -9.28 -21.19 -32.56
C GLN A 241 -9.30 -19.79 -33.20
N GLY A 242 -10.48 -19.34 -33.61
CA GLY A 242 -10.75 -18.09 -34.30
C GLY A 242 -12.25 -17.81 -34.33
N TYR A 243 -12.73 -17.15 -35.36
CA TYR A 243 -14.15 -16.79 -35.48
C TYR A 243 -14.74 -17.21 -36.81
N LYS A 244 -16.04 -17.48 -36.79
CA LYS A 244 -16.85 -17.76 -37.96
C LYS A 244 -17.97 -16.74 -38.07
N ILE A 245 -18.17 -16.20 -39.28
CA ILE A 245 -19.32 -15.36 -39.61
C ILE A 245 -20.09 -16.05 -40.73
N ALA A 246 -21.38 -16.29 -40.50
CA ALA A 246 -22.24 -16.95 -41.46
C ALA A 246 -22.38 -16.12 -42.75
N LYS A 247 -22.38 -16.78 -43.90
CA LYS A 247 -22.46 -16.15 -45.23
C LYS A 247 -23.69 -15.23 -45.38
N GLU A 248 -24.79 -15.55 -44.70
CA GLU A 248 -26.03 -14.78 -44.69
C GLU A 248 -25.83 -13.38 -44.08
N ASN A 249 -24.94 -13.27 -43.08
CA ASN A 249 -24.63 -12.01 -42.41
C ASN A 249 -23.70 -11.11 -43.24
N LEU A 250 -22.88 -11.70 -44.12
CA LEU A 250 -21.91 -10.99 -44.96
C LEU A 250 -22.37 -10.79 -46.41
N ARG A 251 -23.52 -11.36 -46.81
CA ARG A 251 -23.99 -11.41 -48.20
C ARG A 251 -22.95 -12.00 -49.17
N GLN A 252 -22.26 -13.05 -48.72
CA GLN A 252 -21.23 -13.76 -49.49
C GLN A 252 -21.69 -15.19 -49.84
N MET A 253 -20.93 -15.88 -50.71
CA MET A 253 -21.23 -17.26 -51.10
C MET A 253 -20.81 -18.31 -50.04
N PHE A 254 -19.83 -17.97 -49.20
CA PHE A 254 -19.23 -18.86 -48.20
C PHE A 254 -19.14 -18.17 -46.84
N ASP A 255 -19.09 -18.96 -45.77
CA ASP A 255 -18.85 -18.46 -44.42
C ASP A 255 -17.45 -17.87 -44.33
N ALA A 256 -17.29 -16.75 -43.62
CA ALA A 256 -15.98 -16.16 -43.40
C ALA A 256 -15.36 -16.78 -42.14
N SER A 257 -14.11 -17.24 -42.26
CA SER A 257 -13.28 -17.67 -41.14
C SER A 257 -12.25 -16.58 -40.84
N ILE A 258 -12.12 -16.21 -39.57
CA ILE A 258 -11.29 -15.11 -39.10
C ILE A 258 -10.28 -15.66 -38.10
N ASN A 259 -9.00 -15.37 -38.34
CA ASN A 259 -7.92 -15.88 -37.52
C ASN A 259 -7.51 -14.89 -36.42
N LEU A 260 -6.93 -15.43 -35.36
CA LEU A 260 -6.20 -14.66 -34.34
C LEU A 260 -4.72 -14.58 -34.73
N LYS A 261 -4.15 -13.38 -34.75
CA LYS A 261 -2.73 -13.11 -35.00
C LYS A 261 -1.83 -13.66 -33.88
N SER A 262 -2.35 -13.75 -32.66
CA SER A 262 -1.63 -14.26 -31.48
C SER A 262 -2.54 -15.08 -30.57
N LYS A 263 -2.43 -16.41 -30.66
CA LYS A 263 -3.17 -17.34 -29.79
C LYS A 263 -2.71 -17.28 -28.34
N GLU A 264 -1.42 -17.08 -28.11
CA GLU A 264 -0.85 -16.92 -26.75
C GLU A 264 -1.45 -15.71 -26.03
N THR A 265 -1.61 -14.57 -26.73
CA THR A 265 -2.24 -13.37 -26.14
C THR A 265 -3.71 -13.62 -25.79
N TYR A 266 -4.43 -14.36 -26.64
CA TYR A 266 -5.82 -14.77 -26.39
C TYR A 266 -5.94 -15.66 -25.15
N GLN A 267 -5.15 -16.73 -25.09
CA GLN A 267 -5.13 -17.66 -23.94
C GLN A 267 -4.74 -16.94 -22.65
N ASN A 268 -3.73 -16.07 -22.70
CA ASN A 268 -3.27 -15.31 -21.54
C ASN A 268 -4.31 -14.31 -21.02
N PHE A 269 -5.18 -13.79 -21.87
CA PHE A 269 -6.28 -12.93 -21.46
C PHE A 269 -7.40 -13.74 -20.81
N TRP A 270 -7.85 -14.82 -21.47
CA TRP A 270 -9.02 -15.57 -21.05
C TRP A 270 -8.77 -16.55 -19.90
N LYS A 271 -7.53 -16.99 -19.67
CA LYS A 271 -7.18 -17.78 -18.47
C LYS A 271 -7.49 -17.09 -17.13
N ILE A 272 -7.74 -15.78 -17.16
CA ILE A 272 -8.07 -14.99 -15.97
C ILE A 272 -9.56 -15.07 -15.64
N TYR A 273 -10.45 -15.38 -16.60
CA TYR A 273 -11.91 -15.30 -16.44
C TYR A 273 -12.62 -16.63 -16.71
N LYS A 274 -13.62 -16.97 -15.90
CA LYS A 274 -14.39 -18.20 -16.05
C LYS A 274 -15.38 -18.03 -17.19
N ARG A 275 -15.22 -18.83 -18.24
CA ARG A 275 -16.14 -18.87 -19.38
C ARG A 275 -16.79 -20.26 -19.49
N PRO A 276 -18.07 -20.33 -19.88
CA PRO A 276 -18.96 -19.18 -20.12
C PRO A 276 -19.35 -18.50 -18.79
N PRO A 277 -19.92 -17.28 -18.80
CA PRO A 277 -20.50 -16.68 -17.61
C PRO A 277 -21.58 -17.54 -16.97
N ILE A 278 -22.01 -17.23 -15.74
CA ILE A 278 -23.10 -17.96 -15.10
C ILE A 278 -24.40 -17.79 -15.90
N ASN A 279 -25.14 -18.88 -16.11
CA ASN A 279 -26.36 -18.93 -16.92
C ASN A 279 -27.39 -17.83 -16.58
N GLU A 280 -27.50 -17.44 -15.31
CA GLU A 280 -28.40 -16.37 -14.84
C GLU A 280 -28.18 -15.02 -15.56
N TYR A 281 -26.93 -14.73 -15.98
CA TYR A 281 -26.58 -13.46 -16.62
C TYR A 281 -26.54 -13.53 -18.15
N HIS A 282 -26.74 -14.70 -18.75
CA HIS A 282 -26.62 -14.88 -20.21
C HIS A 282 -27.58 -13.96 -20.96
N ASP A 283 -28.85 -13.94 -20.56
CA ASP A 283 -29.86 -13.12 -21.22
C ASP A 283 -29.61 -11.63 -20.96
N TYR A 284 -29.18 -11.26 -19.74
CA TYR A 284 -28.78 -9.90 -19.43
C TYR A 284 -27.66 -9.39 -20.35
N PHE A 285 -26.59 -10.16 -20.59
CA PHE A 285 -25.47 -9.71 -21.44
C PHE A 285 -25.88 -9.52 -22.91
N ILE A 286 -26.83 -10.32 -23.39
CA ILE A 286 -27.35 -10.21 -24.75
C ILE A 286 -28.29 -9.02 -24.88
N GLU A 287 -29.25 -8.88 -23.95
CA GLU A 287 -30.17 -7.75 -23.88
C GLU A 287 -29.42 -6.42 -23.69
N ARG A 288 -28.33 -6.45 -22.93
CA ARG A 288 -27.47 -5.29 -22.66
C ARG A 288 -26.25 -5.19 -23.58
N ARG A 289 -26.28 -5.83 -24.76
CA ARG A 289 -25.29 -5.60 -25.83
C ARG A 289 -25.14 -4.12 -26.16
N ASP A 290 -26.19 -3.33 -25.98
CA ASP A 290 -26.19 -1.87 -26.14
C ASP A 290 -25.22 -1.14 -25.20
N LEU A 291 -24.78 -1.77 -24.10
CA LEU A 291 -23.76 -1.23 -23.19
C LEU A 291 -22.33 -1.41 -23.71
N LEU A 292 -22.11 -2.31 -24.68
CA LEU A 292 -20.81 -2.64 -25.25
C LEU A 292 -20.46 -1.69 -26.40
N VAL A 293 -20.39 -0.40 -26.09
CA VAL A 293 -19.96 0.62 -27.04
C VAL A 293 -18.51 1.00 -26.73
N PRO A 294 -17.60 1.02 -27.72
CA PRO A 294 -16.27 1.56 -27.53
C PRO A 294 -16.39 3.00 -27.03
N GLN A 295 -16.12 3.21 -25.75
CA GLN A 295 -15.91 4.56 -25.26
C GLN A 295 -14.56 4.98 -25.84
N ASP A 296 -14.56 5.99 -26.70
CA ASP A 296 -13.32 6.60 -27.20
C ASP A 296 -12.67 7.31 -26.00
N ILE A 297 -12.00 6.56 -25.13
CA ILE A 297 -11.23 7.06 -23.99
C ILE A 297 -9.95 7.64 -24.59
N ARG A 298 -10.07 8.78 -25.27
CA ARG A 298 -8.89 9.54 -25.65
C ARG A 298 -8.24 10.02 -24.36
N GLU A 299 -7.08 9.46 -24.04
CA GLU A 299 -6.10 10.00 -23.11
C GLU A 299 -5.59 11.35 -23.64
N ARG A 300 -6.44 12.38 -23.59
CA ARG A 300 -6.02 13.75 -23.92
C ARG A 300 -5.18 14.25 -22.74
N LYS A 301 -3.88 14.43 -22.98
CA LYS A 301 -2.92 15.04 -22.03
C LYS A 301 -3.51 16.33 -21.46
N GLY A 302 -3.88 16.34 -20.17
CA GLY A 302 -4.26 17.56 -19.45
C GLY A 302 -5.23 17.40 -18.28
N ALA A 303 -6.15 16.43 -18.32
CA ALA A 303 -7.10 16.19 -17.23
C ALA A 303 -6.49 15.27 -16.14
N PHE A 304 -6.85 15.48 -14.87
CA PHE A 304 -6.49 14.56 -13.78
C PHE A 304 -7.23 13.23 -13.97
N PHE A 305 -6.54 12.25 -14.55
CA PHE A 305 -7.12 10.97 -14.95
C PHE A 305 -6.98 9.94 -13.82
N THR A 306 -8.07 9.21 -13.51
CA THR A 306 -8.01 8.00 -12.67
C THR A 306 -7.66 6.82 -13.57
N PRO A 307 -6.51 6.15 -13.38
CA PRO A 307 -6.16 4.97 -14.15
C PRO A 307 -7.23 3.90 -14.06
N ARG A 308 -7.54 3.30 -15.20
CA ARG A 308 -8.65 2.37 -15.34
C ARG A 308 -8.56 1.16 -14.40
N ILE A 309 -7.36 0.60 -14.23
CA ILE A 309 -7.11 -0.49 -13.28
C ILE A 309 -7.56 -0.14 -11.85
N TRP A 310 -7.43 1.12 -11.44
CA TRP A 310 -7.89 1.58 -10.12
C TRP A 310 -9.38 1.86 -10.08
N VAL A 311 -9.99 2.31 -11.19
CA VAL A 311 -11.45 2.45 -11.31
C VAL A 311 -12.14 1.09 -11.15
N GLU A 312 -11.63 0.06 -11.84
CA GLU A 312 -12.16 -1.30 -11.76
C GLU A 312 -12.01 -1.87 -10.34
N LEU A 313 -10.83 -1.69 -9.73
CA LEU A 313 -10.59 -2.12 -8.36
C LEU A 313 -11.49 -1.40 -7.34
N SER A 314 -11.72 -0.08 -7.48
CA SER A 314 -12.62 0.63 -6.57
C SER A 314 -14.08 0.25 -6.73
N GLN A 315 -14.55 -0.02 -7.95
CA GLN A 315 -15.91 -0.54 -8.18
C GLN A 315 -16.07 -1.96 -7.60
N LYS A 316 -15.03 -2.80 -7.68
CA LYS A 316 -15.02 -4.09 -6.98
C LYS A 316 -15.16 -3.92 -5.46
N TYR A 317 -14.42 -2.99 -4.85
CA TYR A 317 -14.53 -2.71 -3.42
C TYR A 317 -15.91 -2.19 -3.00
N LEU A 318 -16.54 -1.38 -3.85
CA LEU A 318 -17.94 -0.96 -3.65
C LEU A 318 -18.89 -2.14 -3.74
N THR A 319 -18.68 -3.05 -4.71
CA THR A 319 -19.47 -4.28 -4.88
C THR A 319 -19.32 -5.21 -3.68
N ASP A 320 -18.09 -5.44 -3.20
CA ASP A 320 -17.81 -6.27 -2.02
C ASP A 320 -18.49 -5.71 -0.75
N TYR A 321 -18.60 -4.37 -0.65
CA TYR A 321 -19.17 -3.69 0.52
C TYR A 321 -20.69 -3.51 0.46
N LEU A 322 -21.25 -3.22 -0.71
CA LEU A 322 -22.68 -2.90 -0.90
C LEU A 322 -23.51 -4.06 -1.48
N GLY A 323 -22.85 -5.10 -1.99
CA GLY A 323 -23.47 -6.24 -2.67
C GLY A 323 -23.52 -6.09 -4.20
N GLU A 324 -23.77 -7.20 -4.90
CA GLU A 324 -23.75 -7.28 -6.37
C GLU A 324 -24.80 -6.41 -7.07
N ASN A 325 -25.87 -6.03 -6.37
CA ASN A 325 -26.96 -5.21 -6.90
C ASN A 325 -26.78 -3.71 -6.64
N TRP A 326 -25.64 -3.27 -6.10
CA TRP A 326 -25.48 -1.89 -5.62
C TRP A 326 -25.73 -0.81 -6.70
N GLN A 327 -25.44 -1.07 -7.97
CA GLN A 327 -25.70 -0.11 -9.06
C GLN A 327 -27.20 0.08 -9.34
N GLU A 328 -28.04 -0.88 -8.96
CA GLU A 328 -29.50 -0.78 -9.02
C GLU A 328 -30.08 -0.26 -7.69
N ASP A 329 -29.48 -0.63 -6.56
CA ASP A 329 -29.99 -0.26 -5.24
C ASP A 329 -29.58 1.16 -4.80
N TYR A 330 -28.55 1.74 -5.42
CA TYR A 330 -27.98 3.03 -5.05
C TYR A 330 -27.89 3.99 -6.24
N PHE A 331 -28.10 5.28 -5.94
CA PHE A 331 -27.70 6.39 -6.79
C PHE A 331 -26.21 6.65 -6.64
N ILE A 332 -25.57 7.13 -7.70
CA ILE A 332 -24.14 7.40 -7.78
C ILE A 332 -23.94 8.85 -8.18
N TRP A 333 -23.13 9.60 -7.42
CA TRP A 333 -22.71 10.94 -7.81
C TRP A 333 -21.21 11.08 -7.72
N ASP A 334 -20.57 11.32 -8.87
CA ASP A 334 -19.21 11.83 -8.93
C ASP A 334 -19.25 13.36 -9.01
N CYS A 335 -18.99 14.02 -7.89
CA CYS A 335 -19.00 15.47 -7.80
C CYS A 335 -17.67 16.14 -8.18
N ALA A 336 -16.69 15.36 -8.66
CA ALA A 336 -15.40 15.82 -9.16
C ALA A 336 -15.01 15.03 -10.44
N ALA A 337 -15.97 14.86 -11.35
CA ALA A 337 -15.90 13.84 -12.40
C ALA A 337 -14.78 14.05 -13.43
N GLY A 338 -14.30 15.29 -13.60
CA GLY A 338 -13.46 15.64 -14.74
C GLY A 338 -14.14 15.21 -16.03
N THR A 339 -13.45 14.45 -16.88
CA THR A 339 -14.02 13.89 -18.12
C THR A 339 -14.82 12.59 -17.93
N GLY A 340 -15.09 12.16 -16.69
CA GLY A 340 -15.97 11.04 -16.36
C GLY A 340 -15.31 9.66 -16.28
N ASN A 341 -13.98 9.58 -16.15
CA ASN A 341 -13.25 8.30 -16.21
C ASN A 341 -13.58 7.36 -15.03
N LEU A 342 -13.89 7.91 -13.86
CA LEU A 342 -14.28 7.12 -12.69
C LEU A 342 -15.63 6.41 -12.87
N LEU A 343 -16.48 6.94 -13.77
CA LEU A 343 -17.80 6.42 -14.09
C LEU A 343 -17.79 5.34 -15.18
N ALA A 344 -16.63 5.09 -15.81
CA ALA A 344 -16.48 4.06 -16.82
C ALA A 344 -16.77 2.67 -16.21
N GLY A 345 -17.52 1.84 -16.94
CA GLY A 345 -17.91 0.50 -16.47
C GLY A 345 -19.23 0.43 -15.68
N LEU A 346 -19.79 1.57 -15.25
CA LEU A 346 -21.08 1.57 -14.57
C LEU A 346 -22.25 1.31 -15.55
N ASN A 347 -23.25 0.53 -15.12
CA ASN A 347 -24.24 -0.08 -16.00
C ASN A 347 -25.65 0.56 -15.94
N ASN A 348 -25.99 1.34 -14.91
CA ASN A 348 -27.30 2.01 -14.79
C ASN A 348 -27.20 3.54 -14.93
N LYS A 349 -27.28 4.05 -16.17
CA LYS A 349 -27.23 5.50 -16.48
C LYS A 349 -28.27 6.36 -15.77
N TYR A 350 -29.41 5.79 -15.35
CA TYR A 350 -30.46 6.54 -14.66
C TYR A 350 -30.09 6.86 -13.21
N HIS A 351 -29.16 6.12 -12.63
CA HIS A 351 -28.67 6.31 -11.27
C HIS A 351 -27.37 7.11 -11.19
N ILE A 352 -26.74 7.41 -12.33
CA ILE A 352 -25.43 8.06 -12.37
C ILE A 352 -25.59 9.57 -12.61
N TYR A 353 -24.95 10.35 -11.74
CA TYR A 353 -24.79 11.80 -11.82
C TYR A 353 -23.30 12.15 -11.88
N ALA A 354 -22.96 13.13 -12.71
CA ALA A 354 -21.59 13.60 -12.86
C ALA A 354 -21.56 15.12 -12.83
N SER A 355 -20.70 15.69 -11.99
CA SER A 355 -20.45 17.13 -12.02
C SER A 355 -18.97 17.45 -11.90
N THR A 356 -18.58 18.56 -12.52
CA THR A 356 -17.20 19.04 -12.54
C THR A 356 -17.18 20.56 -12.60
N LEU A 357 -16.06 21.15 -12.19
CA LEU A 357 -15.86 22.59 -12.16
C LEU A 357 -15.82 23.20 -13.57
N ASP A 358 -15.20 22.52 -14.54
CA ASP A 358 -14.96 23.03 -15.88
C ASP A 358 -16.06 22.63 -16.87
N GLN A 359 -16.63 23.61 -17.58
CA GLN A 359 -17.61 23.36 -18.63
C GLN A 359 -17.02 22.57 -19.81
N ALA A 360 -15.72 22.68 -20.07
CA ALA A 360 -15.05 21.90 -21.10
C ALA A 360 -15.12 20.39 -20.82
N ASP A 361 -14.92 19.98 -19.56
CA ASP A 361 -15.03 18.59 -19.13
C ASP A 361 -16.48 18.07 -19.28
N VAL A 362 -17.48 18.90 -18.96
CA VAL A 362 -18.91 18.60 -19.21
C VAL A 362 -19.17 18.36 -20.68
N ASN A 363 -18.64 19.23 -21.55
CA ASN A 363 -18.79 19.09 -23.00
C ASN A 363 -18.13 17.80 -23.52
N VAL A 364 -16.97 17.41 -22.98
CA VAL A 364 -16.32 16.12 -23.30
C VAL A 364 -17.19 14.94 -22.88
N MET A 365 -17.80 14.99 -21.69
CA MET A 365 -18.74 13.93 -21.27
C MET A 365 -19.99 13.89 -22.16
N HIS A 366 -20.53 15.03 -22.59
CA HIS A 366 -21.64 15.08 -23.55
C HIS A 366 -21.26 14.52 -24.93
N GLU A 367 -20.08 14.85 -25.45
CA GLU A 367 -19.54 14.25 -26.67
C GLU A 367 -19.43 12.73 -26.51
N ARG A 368 -18.93 12.24 -25.36
CA ARG A 368 -18.87 10.79 -25.07
C ARG A 368 -20.26 10.15 -25.05
N ILE A 369 -21.27 10.82 -24.51
CA ILE A 369 -22.67 10.35 -24.53
C ILE A 369 -23.20 10.24 -25.96
N GLU A 370 -22.91 11.22 -26.81
CA GLU A 370 -23.26 11.20 -28.24
C GLU A 370 -22.58 10.04 -28.99
N HIS A 371 -21.42 9.59 -28.49
CA HIS A 371 -20.70 8.41 -28.96
C HIS A 371 -21.00 7.12 -28.15
N GLY A 372 -22.04 7.11 -27.31
CA GLY A 372 -22.56 5.90 -26.65
C GLY A 372 -22.07 5.63 -25.22
N ALA A 373 -21.47 6.60 -24.54
CA ALA A 373 -21.20 6.46 -23.11
C ALA A 373 -22.51 6.31 -22.30
N ASN A 374 -22.49 5.42 -21.32
CA ASN A 374 -23.66 5.05 -20.51
C ASN A 374 -23.99 6.09 -19.42
N LEU A 375 -24.26 7.33 -19.84
CA LEU A 375 -24.61 8.47 -18.99
C LEU A 375 -25.80 9.22 -19.58
N LEU A 376 -26.61 9.85 -18.74
CA LEU A 376 -27.68 10.74 -19.19
C LEU A 376 -27.18 12.17 -19.33
N LYS A 377 -27.42 12.80 -20.49
CA LYS A 377 -27.01 14.19 -20.77
C LYS A 377 -27.49 15.16 -19.67
N ASN A 378 -28.71 14.99 -19.18
CA ASN A 378 -29.28 15.84 -18.11
C ASN A 378 -28.72 15.56 -16.70
N ASN A 379 -27.99 14.46 -16.51
CA ASN A 379 -27.34 14.13 -15.24
C ASN A 379 -25.87 14.55 -15.21
N VAL A 380 -25.35 15.11 -16.30
CA VAL A 380 -23.99 15.64 -16.43
C VAL A 380 -24.06 17.17 -16.48
N PHE A 381 -23.44 17.85 -15.50
CA PHE A 381 -23.62 19.30 -15.33
C PHE A 381 -22.39 20.00 -14.73
N GLN A 382 -22.23 21.29 -15.02
CA GLN A 382 -21.18 22.12 -14.42
C GLN A 382 -21.59 22.49 -13.00
N PHE A 383 -20.73 22.22 -12.02
CA PHE A 383 -20.98 22.53 -10.61
C PHE A 383 -19.65 22.68 -9.86
N ASP A 384 -19.43 23.85 -9.28
CA ASP A 384 -18.37 24.05 -8.30
C ASP A 384 -18.83 23.49 -6.95
N PHE A 385 -18.55 22.21 -6.71
CA PHE A 385 -19.02 21.50 -5.52
C PHE A 385 -18.68 22.18 -4.18
N LEU A 386 -17.60 22.98 -4.15
CA LEU A 386 -17.14 23.66 -2.96
C LEU A 386 -17.72 25.07 -2.79
N ASN A 387 -18.20 25.71 -3.85
CA ASN A 387 -18.63 27.12 -3.81
C ASN A 387 -20.06 27.37 -4.31
N ASP A 388 -20.59 26.55 -5.21
CA ASP A 388 -21.96 26.68 -5.70
C ASP A 388 -22.97 26.28 -4.62
N GLU A 389 -24.13 26.94 -4.61
CA GLU A 389 -25.21 26.61 -3.69
C GLU A 389 -25.88 25.29 -4.10
N PHE A 390 -26.23 24.47 -3.11
CA PHE A 390 -26.97 23.21 -3.30
C PHE A 390 -28.44 23.51 -3.56
N LEU A 391 -28.72 24.20 -4.68
CA LEU A 391 -30.05 24.55 -5.15
C LEU A 391 -30.35 23.86 -6.48
N PRO A 392 -31.59 23.37 -6.65
CA PRO A 392 -32.01 22.74 -7.89
C PRO A 392 -32.22 23.78 -9.01
N ILE A 393 -32.14 23.35 -10.27
CA ILE A 393 -32.38 24.19 -11.46
C ILE A 393 -33.76 24.87 -11.40
N SER A 394 -34.80 24.14 -10.97
CA SER A 394 -36.16 24.68 -10.76
C SER A 394 -36.24 25.84 -9.75
N LYS A 395 -35.21 26.04 -8.92
CA LYS A 395 -35.11 27.15 -7.94
C LYS A 395 -33.96 28.11 -8.27
N GLY A 396 -33.50 28.13 -9.51
CA GLY A 396 -32.43 29.04 -9.98
C GLY A 396 -31.01 28.60 -9.63
N GLY A 397 -30.83 27.36 -9.15
CA GLY A 397 -29.51 26.76 -8.95
C GLY A 397 -28.99 26.02 -10.19
N LYS A 398 -27.93 25.23 -10.01
CA LYS A 398 -27.29 24.45 -11.10
C LYS A 398 -27.50 22.94 -10.98
N MET A 399 -27.96 22.46 -9.84
CA MET A 399 -28.09 21.02 -9.58
C MET A 399 -29.33 20.45 -10.29
N PRO A 400 -29.27 19.28 -10.94
CA PRO A 400 -30.45 18.61 -11.47
C PRO A 400 -31.52 18.42 -10.40
N ASP A 401 -32.79 18.72 -10.74
CA ASP A 401 -33.91 18.60 -9.80
C ASP A 401 -34.03 17.17 -9.23
N SER A 402 -33.71 16.16 -10.04
CA SER A 402 -33.73 14.75 -9.64
C SER A 402 -32.65 14.43 -8.60
N LEU A 403 -31.43 14.96 -8.75
CA LEU A 403 -30.36 14.80 -7.75
C LEU A 403 -30.71 15.53 -6.45
N PHE A 404 -31.23 16.75 -6.55
CA PHE A 404 -31.68 17.49 -5.37
C PHE A 404 -32.78 16.74 -4.61
N ALA A 405 -33.73 16.11 -5.32
CA ALA A 405 -34.77 15.30 -4.69
C ALA A 405 -34.21 14.07 -3.95
N ILE A 406 -33.12 13.47 -4.42
CA ILE A 406 -32.40 12.39 -3.73
C ILE A 406 -31.74 12.95 -2.46
N ILE A 407 -31.00 14.05 -2.56
CA ILE A 407 -30.27 14.65 -1.42
C ILE A 407 -31.24 15.20 -0.37
N ALA A 408 -32.38 15.76 -0.76
CA ALA A 408 -33.35 16.32 0.18
C ALA A 408 -34.13 15.23 0.95
N ASN A 409 -34.21 14.00 0.42
CA ASN A 409 -34.92 12.90 1.05
C ASN A 409 -33.95 12.00 1.85
N GLU A 410 -34.20 11.79 3.14
CA GLU A 410 -33.29 11.04 4.01
C GLU A 410 -33.05 9.59 3.56
N GLU A 411 -34.09 8.85 3.21
CA GLU A 411 -33.98 7.43 2.83
C GLU A 411 -33.29 7.28 1.47
N LYS A 412 -33.62 8.14 0.50
CA LYS A 412 -32.91 8.15 -0.79
C LYS A 412 -31.45 8.57 -0.64
N ARG A 413 -31.15 9.52 0.24
CA ARG A 413 -29.79 9.98 0.53
C ARG A 413 -28.92 8.90 1.19
N LYS A 414 -29.51 8.02 2.02
CA LYS A 414 -28.82 6.81 2.53
C LYS A 414 -28.45 5.82 1.42
N LYS A 415 -29.19 5.86 0.31
CA LYS A 415 -28.94 5.10 -0.92
C LYS A 415 -28.19 5.92 -1.97
N LEU A 416 -27.41 6.93 -1.57
CA LEU A 416 -26.50 7.66 -2.45
C LEU A 416 -25.06 7.28 -2.14
N VAL A 417 -24.32 6.87 -3.17
CA VAL A 417 -22.87 6.72 -3.17
C VAL A 417 -22.26 7.97 -3.79
N VAL A 418 -21.56 8.77 -2.98
CA VAL A 418 -20.67 9.81 -3.49
C VAL A 418 -19.34 9.13 -3.84
N TYR A 419 -19.05 9.00 -5.14
CA TYR A 419 -17.92 8.22 -5.67
C TYR A 419 -16.96 9.16 -6.41
N ILE A 420 -15.83 9.50 -5.78
CA ILE A 420 -15.02 10.66 -6.21
C ILE A 420 -13.51 10.41 -6.23
N ASN A 421 -12.83 11.12 -7.13
CA ASN A 421 -11.37 11.31 -7.09
C ASN A 421 -11.03 12.81 -7.07
N PRO A 422 -11.16 13.49 -5.91
CA PRO A 422 -10.93 14.93 -5.81
C PRO A 422 -9.46 15.32 -6.08
N PRO A 423 -9.18 16.58 -6.49
CA PRO A 423 -7.82 17.04 -6.73
C PRO A 423 -6.87 16.88 -5.54
N TYR A 424 -5.63 16.43 -5.79
CA TYR A 424 -4.58 16.20 -4.78
C TYR A 424 -3.79 17.45 -4.35
N ALA A 425 -4.22 18.65 -4.72
CA ALA A 425 -3.50 19.90 -4.43
C ALA A 425 -3.80 20.46 -3.03
N GLU A 426 -2.87 21.26 -2.49
CA GLU A 426 -3.13 22.05 -1.29
C GLU A 426 -3.94 23.31 -1.67
N ALA A 427 -5.01 23.59 -0.92
CA ALA A 427 -5.89 24.73 -1.15
C ALA A 427 -5.19 26.09 -0.96
N THR A 428 -4.03 26.12 -0.28
CA THR A 428 -3.28 27.34 0.08
C THR A 428 -2.07 27.64 -0.82
N THR A 429 -1.66 26.74 -1.71
CA THR A 429 -0.39 26.86 -2.46
C THR A 429 -0.36 27.87 -3.62
N ALA A 430 -1.24 28.88 -3.64
CA ALA A 430 -1.10 30.02 -4.56
C ALA A 430 -0.38 31.25 -3.95
N ARG A 431 0.13 31.18 -2.71
CA ARG A 431 1.00 32.24 -2.16
C ARG A 431 2.28 31.69 -1.49
N THR A 432 3.39 31.94 -2.19
CA THR A 432 4.78 32.15 -1.72
C THR A 432 5.52 31.02 -0.97
N VAL A 433 6.50 30.37 -1.64
CA VAL A 433 7.86 30.11 -1.09
C VAL A 433 9.00 30.14 -2.14
N THR A 434 8.80 29.99 -3.46
CA THR A 434 9.98 29.93 -4.40
C THR A 434 9.96 30.82 -5.64
N GLY A 435 9.03 31.76 -5.79
CA GLY A 435 9.14 32.86 -6.77
C GLY A 435 9.41 32.47 -8.23
N THR A 436 9.04 31.27 -8.69
CA THR A 436 9.36 30.78 -10.05
C THR A 436 8.26 29.95 -10.72
N GLY A 437 7.02 29.95 -10.23
CA GLY A 437 5.93 29.18 -10.85
C GLY A 437 4.70 30.03 -11.15
N GLU A 438 4.27 30.05 -12.41
CA GLU A 438 2.91 30.44 -12.78
C GLU A 438 1.90 29.50 -12.09
N ASN A 439 0.72 30.05 -11.75
CA ASN A 439 -0.37 29.28 -11.15
C ASN A 439 -0.76 28.10 -12.05
N LYS A 440 -1.06 26.93 -11.46
CA LYS A 440 -1.89 25.96 -12.18
C LYS A 440 -3.24 26.63 -12.46
N SER A 441 -3.57 26.79 -13.74
CA SER A 441 -4.89 27.24 -14.19
C SER A 441 -5.98 26.32 -13.61
N GLY A 442 -7.04 26.90 -13.03
CA GLY A 442 -8.28 26.17 -12.72
C GLY A 442 -8.59 25.85 -11.24
N VAL A 443 -7.76 26.23 -10.26
CA VAL A 443 -8.13 26.10 -8.83
C VAL A 443 -8.21 27.47 -8.19
N THR A 444 -9.42 28.04 -8.11
CA THR A 444 -9.67 29.32 -7.44
C THR A 444 -9.40 29.16 -5.94
N THR A 445 -8.27 29.64 -5.43
CA THR A 445 -7.87 29.48 -4.02
C THR A 445 -8.57 30.44 -3.04
N ASN A 446 -9.61 31.15 -3.47
CA ASN A 446 -10.37 32.11 -2.67
C ASN A 446 -11.67 31.46 -2.18
N PHE A 447 -11.54 30.61 -1.16
CA PHE A 447 -12.63 29.76 -0.70
C PHE A 447 -13.35 30.38 0.51
N LYS A 448 -14.53 30.97 0.29
CA LYS A 448 -15.51 31.19 1.37
C LYS A 448 -15.71 29.89 2.18
N ILE A 449 -15.64 28.74 1.52
CA ILE A 449 -15.78 27.42 2.15
C ILE A 449 -14.58 27.05 3.05
N ASN A 450 -13.37 27.53 2.75
CA ASN A 450 -12.20 27.30 3.60
C ASN A 450 -12.34 28.09 4.89
N GLU A 451 -12.72 29.37 4.81
CA GLU A 451 -13.01 30.20 5.98
C GLU A 451 -14.14 29.59 6.81
N TYR A 452 -15.20 29.09 6.17
CA TYR A 452 -16.31 28.41 6.82
C TYR A 452 -15.91 27.14 7.58
N PHE A 453 -15.08 26.28 6.98
CA PHE A 453 -14.64 25.04 7.62
C PHE A 453 -13.39 25.21 8.51
N LYS A 454 -12.66 26.32 8.43
CA LYS A 454 -11.47 26.58 9.26
C LYS A 454 -11.72 26.37 10.75
N PRO A 455 -12.80 26.91 11.36
CA PRO A 455 -13.09 26.66 12.77
C PRO A 455 -13.41 25.18 13.07
N LYS A 456 -14.00 24.46 12.10
CA LYS A 456 -14.47 23.07 12.24
C LYS A 456 -13.36 22.04 12.08
N ILE A 457 -12.56 22.13 11.02
CA ILE A 457 -11.56 21.12 10.65
C ILE A 457 -10.11 21.62 10.73
N GLY A 458 -9.89 22.89 11.07
CA GLY A 458 -8.56 23.45 11.37
C GLY A 458 -7.61 23.47 10.18
N ALA A 459 -6.40 22.95 10.35
CA ALA A 459 -5.38 22.92 9.29
C ALA A 459 -5.74 21.98 8.13
N ALA A 460 -6.71 21.08 8.31
CA ALA A 460 -7.20 20.21 7.24
C ALA A 460 -7.82 20.99 6.07
N THR A 461 -8.29 22.23 6.27
CA THR A 461 -8.79 23.07 5.16
C THR A 461 -7.74 23.38 4.11
N ASN A 462 -6.46 23.18 4.40
CA ASN A 462 -5.39 23.34 3.43
C ASN A 462 -5.37 22.21 2.39
N GLU A 463 -6.19 21.16 2.52
CA GLU A 463 -6.31 20.10 1.52
C GLU A 463 -7.68 20.09 0.86
N ILE A 464 -7.69 20.04 -0.47
CA ILE A 464 -8.94 20.06 -1.25
C ILE A 464 -9.78 18.81 -0.95
N PHE A 465 -9.20 17.62 -0.94
CA PHE A 465 -9.95 16.39 -0.64
C PHE A 465 -10.64 16.47 0.75
N ALA A 466 -10.02 17.12 1.74
CA ALA A 466 -10.60 17.27 3.07
C ALA A 466 -11.78 18.26 3.09
N LEU A 467 -11.75 19.29 2.25
CA LEU A 467 -12.90 20.19 2.03
C LEU A 467 -14.04 19.42 1.36
N PHE A 468 -13.78 18.60 0.34
CA PHE A 468 -14.79 17.72 -0.26
C PHE A 468 -15.43 16.81 0.79
N MET A 469 -14.62 16.09 1.58
CA MET A 469 -15.13 15.24 2.68
C MET A 469 -15.99 16.01 3.67
N ALA A 470 -15.56 17.21 4.10
CA ALA A 470 -16.29 18.03 5.06
C ALA A 470 -17.62 18.56 4.48
N THR A 471 -17.63 18.98 3.22
CA THR A 471 -18.84 19.40 2.50
C THR A 471 -19.80 18.24 2.31
N ILE A 472 -19.34 17.07 1.87
CA ILE A 472 -20.17 15.85 1.72
C ILE A 472 -20.79 15.48 3.06
N TYR A 473 -19.99 15.44 4.12
CA TYR A 473 -20.45 15.08 5.45
C TYR A 473 -21.52 16.03 6.01
N GLU A 474 -21.42 17.32 5.69
CA GLU A 474 -22.38 18.34 6.14
C GLU A 474 -23.63 18.42 5.25
N LYS A 475 -23.45 18.43 3.92
CA LYS A 475 -24.52 18.71 2.95
C LYS A 475 -25.25 17.45 2.47
N ILE A 476 -24.61 16.28 2.59
CA ILE A 476 -25.13 14.99 2.14
C ILE A 476 -25.06 13.96 3.28
N PRO A 477 -25.63 14.23 4.47
CA PRO A 477 -25.44 13.38 5.63
C PRO A 477 -26.12 12.01 5.44
N GLY A 478 -25.42 10.92 5.71
CA GLY A 478 -25.97 9.56 5.64
C GLY A 478 -25.65 8.82 4.34
N CYS A 479 -25.01 9.46 3.36
CA CYS A 479 -24.52 8.80 2.16
C CYS A 479 -23.37 7.82 2.44
N ILE A 480 -23.10 6.96 1.47
CA ILE A 480 -21.84 6.20 1.36
C ILE A 480 -20.84 7.07 0.59
N LEU A 481 -19.62 7.19 1.09
CA LEU A 481 -18.54 7.92 0.45
C LEU A 481 -17.45 6.95 0.02
N GLY A 482 -17.31 6.72 -1.29
CA GLY A 482 -16.16 6.05 -1.89
C GLY A 482 -15.21 7.09 -2.48
N GLN A 483 -14.00 7.22 -1.96
CA GLN A 483 -13.09 8.28 -2.41
C GLN A 483 -11.64 7.84 -2.59
N PHE A 484 -11.00 8.38 -3.62
CA PHE A 484 -9.55 8.41 -3.75
C PHE A 484 -8.98 9.64 -3.03
N SER A 485 -7.94 9.48 -2.21
CA SER A 485 -7.30 10.60 -1.51
C SER A 485 -5.91 10.24 -0.97
N LYS A 486 -5.15 11.25 -0.53
CA LYS A 486 -3.99 11.02 0.35
C LYS A 486 -4.50 10.59 1.73
N LEU A 487 -3.86 9.63 2.39
CA LEU A 487 -4.32 9.10 3.68
C LEU A 487 -3.97 9.94 4.92
N LYS A 488 -3.43 11.15 4.75
CA LYS A 488 -3.05 12.00 5.88
C LYS A 488 -4.23 12.49 6.74
N PHE A 489 -5.47 12.35 6.26
CA PHE A 489 -6.64 12.61 7.11
C PHE A 489 -6.81 11.59 8.24
N VAL A 490 -6.18 10.42 8.09
CA VAL A 490 -6.09 9.41 9.14
C VAL A 490 -4.89 9.70 10.04
N ASN A 491 -3.66 9.57 9.55
CA ASN A 491 -2.44 9.58 10.39
C ASN A 491 -1.80 10.97 10.60
N GLY A 492 -2.23 12.00 9.87
CA GLY A 492 -1.65 13.33 9.96
C GLY A 492 -1.98 14.05 11.27
N SER A 493 -0.97 14.65 11.90
CA SER A 493 -1.11 15.45 13.12
C SER A 493 -2.01 16.68 12.93
N ASN A 494 -1.93 17.33 11.77
CA ASN A 494 -2.77 18.48 11.38
C ASN A 494 -4.26 18.13 11.19
N PHE A 495 -4.62 16.85 11.19
CA PHE A 495 -6.00 16.36 10.98
C PHE A 495 -6.73 16.00 12.27
N LYS A 496 -6.18 16.34 13.45
CA LYS A 496 -6.85 16.07 14.74
C LYS A 496 -8.27 16.63 14.78
N LYS A 497 -8.44 17.93 14.49
CA LYS A 497 -9.78 18.58 14.43
C LYS A 497 -10.68 17.97 13.34
N PHE A 498 -10.12 17.63 12.19
CA PHE A 498 -10.88 16.96 11.13
C PHE A 498 -11.46 15.63 11.60
N LYS A 499 -10.68 14.79 12.28
CA LYS A 499 -11.15 13.50 12.84
C LYS A 499 -12.17 13.65 13.97
N ASP A 500 -12.18 14.80 14.66
CA ASP A 500 -13.21 15.13 15.65
C ASP A 500 -14.53 15.55 14.96
N TYR A 501 -14.44 16.13 13.75
CA TYR A 501 -15.58 16.61 12.97
C TYR A 501 -16.20 15.53 12.07
N PHE A 502 -15.38 14.86 11.26
CA PHE A 502 -15.78 13.83 10.31
C PHE A 502 -15.91 12.48 11.03
N LEU A 503 -17.14 12.11 11.38
CA LEU A 503 -17.46 10.87 12.07
C LEU A 503 -18.20 9.92 11.11
N ALA A 504 -17.52 8.89 10.65
CA ALA A 504 -18.03 7.92 9.69
C ALA A 504 -17.49 6.53 10.03
N GLU A 505 -18.31 5.50 9.81
CA GLU A 505 -17.84 4.12 9.87
C GLU A 505 -16.98 3.81 8.64
N TYR A 506 -15.79 3.28 8.88
CA TYR A 506 -14.92 2.79 7.82
C TYR A 506 -15.42 1.43 7.33
N GLY A 507 -15.66 1.30 6.03
CA GLY A 507 -16.05 0.03 5.40
C GLY A 507 -14.85 -0.78 4.96
N CYS A 508 -14.20 -0.34 3.89
CA CYS A 508 -13.06 -1.01 3.27
C CYS A 508 -12.18 -0.02 2.48
N GLY A 509 -11.05 -0.48 1.95
CA GLY A 509 -10.20 0.32 1.08
C GLY A 509 -8.86 -0.31 0.76
N PHE A 510 -8.17 0.28 -0.20
CA PHE A 510 -6.84 -0.15 -0.65
C PHE A 510 -5.94 1.06 -0.89
N ILE A 511 -4.62 0.83 -0.96
CA ILE A 511 -3.62 1.82 -1.35
C ILE A 511 -2.77 1.36 -2.52
N VAL A 512 -2.35 2.33 -3.33
CA VAL A 512 -1.46 2.15 -4.49
C VAL A 512 -0.39 3.25 -4.53
N PRO A 513 0.74 3.03 -5.22
CA PRO A 513 1.75 4.07 -5.40
C PRO A 513 1.20 5.29 -6.13
N ALA A 514 1.40 6.49 -5.59
CA ALA A 514 0.86 7.70 -6.20
C ALA A 514 1.33 7.95 -7.65
N GLU A 515 2.52 7.48 -8.00
CA GLU A 515 3.10 7.60 -9.35
C GLU A 515 2.32 6.86 -10.44
N THR A 516 1.33 6.03 -10.09
CA THR A 516 0.43 5.40 -11.06
C THR A 516 -0.64 6.35 -11.57
N PHE A 517 -0.90 7.46 -10.87
CA PHE A 517 -1.88 8.47 -11.29
C PHE A 517 -1.22 9.53 -12.17
N ASP A 518 -1.90 9.91 -13.24
CA ASP A 518 -1.38 10.90 -14.18
C ASP A 518 -1.09 12.24 -13.49
N ASN A 519 0.07 12.81 -13.80
CA ASN A 519 0.55 14.10 -13.28
C ASN A 519 0.74 14.16 -11.75
N VAL A 520 0.72 13.02 -11.05
CA VAL A 520 1.07 12.94 -9.63
C VAL A 520 2.55 12.58 -9.48
N LYS A 521 3.37 13.57 -9.11
CA LYS A 521 4.79 13.37 -8.81
C LYS A 521 4.98 13.22 -7.30
N GLY A 522 5.47 12.06 -6.86
CA GLY A 522 5.85 11.85 -5.45
C GLY A 522 5.83 10.39 -5.02
N LYS A 523 6.50 10.11 -3.89
CA LYS A 523 6.55 8.79 -3.25
C LYS A 523 5.62 8.77 -2.03
N PHE A 524 4.32 8.59 -2.25
CA PHE A 524 3.31 8.48 -1.19
C PHE A 524 2.17 7.55 -1.65
N PRO A 525 1.29 7.08 -0.75
CA PRO A 525 0.17 6.24 -1.14
C PRO A 525 -1.03 7.12 -1.53
N ILE A 526 -1.71 6.74 -2.61
CA ILE A 526 -3.10 7.16 -2.86
C ILE A 526 -3.99 6.00 -2.41
N GLY A 527 -5.00 6.31 -1.60
CA GLY A 527 -5.93 5.32 -1.08
C GLY A 527 -7.34 5.51 -1.62
N PHE A 528 -7.98 4.42 -2.06
CA PHE A 528 -9.43 4.35 -2.19
C PHE A 528 -10.03 3.90 -0.86
N THR A 529 -10.99 4.63 -0.33
CA THR A 529 -11.62 4.31 0.96
C THR A 529 -13.14 4.46 0.88
N VAL A 530 -13.86 3.52 1.47
CA VAL A 530 -15.32 3.52 1.57
C VAL A 530 -15.76 3.83 3.00
N TRP A 531 -16.65 4.81 3.15
CA TRP A 531 -17.13 5.31 4.44
C TRP A 531 -18.65 5.38 4.48
N ASN A 532 -19.25 4.95 5.59
CA ASN A 532 -20.68 5.15 5.86
C ASN A 532 -20.87 6.36 6.78
N THR A 533 -21.36 7.47 6.23
CA THR A 533 -21.51 8.74 6.96
C THR A 533 -22.76 8.78 7.87
N ALA A 534 -23.64 7.78 7.77
CA ALA A 534 -24.78 7.63 8.67
C ALA A 534 -24.34 7.19 10.08
N LYS A 535 -23.21 6.49 10.19
CA LYS A 535 -22.66 6.00 11.44
C LYS A 535 -21.63 6.98 11.99
N LYS A 536 -21.85 7.51 13.19
CA LYS A 536 -20.99 8.55 13.79
C LYS A 536 -19.81 7.96 14.56
N ILE A 537 -18.89 7.32 13.84
CA ILE A 537 -17.71 6.67 14.42
C ILE A 537 -16.45 7.52 14.19
N LYS A 538 -15.66 7.73 15.25
CA LYS A 538 -14.39 8.44 15.16
C LYS A 538 -13.31 7.55 14.54
N ILE A 539 -12.53 8.12 13.62
CA ILE A 539 -11.40 7.41 12.97
C ILE A 539 -10.31 7.10 14.01
N LYS A 540 -10.21 5.84 14.42
CA LYS A 540 -9.15 5.34 15.34
C LYS A 540 -8.04 4.62 14.58
N THR A 541 -8.41 3.67 13.75
CA THR A 541 -7.50 2.89 12.90
C THR A 541 -8.29 2.44 11.67
N ILE A 542 -7.64 2.43 10.51
CA ILE A 542 -8.15 1.74 9.32
C ILE A 542 -7.13 0.70 8.84
N LYS A 543 -7.59 -0.34 8.16
CA LYS A 543 -6.76 -1.34 7.50
C LYS A 543 -7.08 -1.32 6.02
N THR A 544 -6.05 -1.15 5.18
CA THR A 544 -6.17 -1.15 3.73
C THR A 544 -5.36 -2.27 3.12
N ASP A 545 -5.83 -2.85 2.03
CA ASP A 545 -5.00 -3.72 1.20
C ASP A 545 -3.98 -2.88 0.41
N VAL A 546 -2.83 -3.46 0.09
CA VAL A 546 -1.72 -2.80 -0.60
C VAL A 546 -1.56 -3.45 -1.96
N PHE A 547 -1.62 -2.65 -3.02
CA PHE A 547 -1.39 -3.11 -4.38
C PHE A 547 -0.13 -2.46 -4.97
N ASP A 548 0.61 -3.22 -5.77
CA ASP A 548 1.73 -2.70 -6.54
C ASP A 548 1.25 -1.87 -7.74
N LYS A 549 2.19 -1.30 -8.50
CA LYS A 549 1.87 -0.48 -9.69
C LYS A 549 1.19 -1.24 -10.85
N LYS A 550 1.18 -2.57 -10.81
CA LYS A 550 0.56 -3.45 -11.81
C LYS A 550 -0.80 -3.98 -11.36
N GLY A 551 -1.23 -3.64 -10.14
CA GLY A 551 -2.48 -4.10 -9.55
C GLY A 551 -2.40 -5.48 -8.92
N ASN A 552 -1.19 -5.96 -8.62
CA ASN A 552 -1.02 -7.19 -7.83
C ASN A 552 -1.17 -6.86 -6.35
N TYR A 553 -1.94 -7.68 -5.64
CA TYR A 553 -1.99 -7.64 -4.19
C TYR A 553 -0.59 -7.92 -3.63
N ASN A 554 -0.17 -7.13 -2.64
CA ASN A 554 1.12 -7.25 -1.98
C ASN A 554 0.95 -7.64 -0.51
N SER A 555 0.17 -6.87 0.24
CA SER A 555 0.03 -7.02 1.69
C SER A 555 -1.15 -6.20 2.22
N SER A 556 -1.21 -5.98 3.53
CA SER A 556 -2.14 -5.02 4.13
C SER A 556 -1.41 -4.05 5.05
N LYS A 557 -1.87 -2.80 5.10
CA LYS A 557 -1.30 -1.73 5.93
C LYS A 557 -2.35 -1.12 6.85
N LYS A 558 -1.95 -0.80 8.09
CA LYS A 558 -2.79 -0.05 9.03
C LYS A 558 -2.41 1.42 9.04
N PHE A 559 -3.42 2.29 9.14
CA PHE A 559 -3.24 3.71 9.38
C PHE A 559 -3.92 4.09 10.70
N TYR A 560 -3.22 4.87 11.53
CA TYR A 560 -3.63 5.14 12.90
C TYR A 560 -4.08 6.60 13.07
N GLY A 561 -5.35 6.79 13.42
CA GLY A 561 -5.95 8.08 13.71
C GLY A 561 -5.76 8.55 15.15
N ALA A 562 -5.68 7.61 16.10
CA ALA A 562 -5.44 7.86 17.52
C ALA A 562 -3.99 7.53 17.87
N LEU A 563 -3.11 8.52 17.70
CA LEU A 563 -1.68 8.39 18.00
C LEU A 563 -1.32 9.03 19.34
N PRO A 564 -0.35 8.47 20.08
CA PRO A 564 0.31 9.14 21.20
C PRO A 564 0.95 10.47 20.81
N ASP A 565 1.53 11.14 21.80
CA ASP A 565 2.38 12.29 21.56
C ASP A 565 3.55 11.95 20.65
N SER A 566 4.06 12.96 19.92
CA SER A 566 5.13 12.73 18.95
C SER A 566 6.50 12.66 19.59
N ILE A 567 7.46 12.03 18.91
CA ILE A 567 8.87 11.97 19.33
C ILE A 567 9.47 13.38 19.52
N ASN A 568 8.95 14.41 18.83
CA ASN A 568 9.37 15.81 19.02
C ASN A 568 9.02 16.35 20.41
N LYS A 569 7.95 15.87 21.03
CA LYS A 569 7.63 16.22 22.42
C LYS A 569 8.59 15.52 23.40
N TRP A 570 8.99 14.29 23.09
CA TRP A 570 9.97 13.53 23.89
C TRP A 570 11.35 14.20 23.90
N ILE A 571 11.92 14.50 22.73
CA ILE A 571 13.28 15.07 22.66
C ILE A 571 13.38 16.45 23.32
N LYS A 572 12.27 17.20 23.35
CA LYS A 572 12.19 18.53 23.98
C LYS A 572 12.38 18.47 25.50
N LEU A 573 12.18 17.33 26.14
CA LEU A 573 12.46 17.14 27.58
C LEU A 573 13.95 17.24 27.90
N PHE A 574 14.81 17.04 26.90
CA PHE A 574 16.27 17.09 27.01
C PHE A 574 16.88 18.34 26.38
N ASP A 575 16.03 19.27 25.93
CA ASP A 575 16.41 20.54 25.34
C ASP A 575 16.34 21.64 26.42
N ASP A 576 17.50 22.11 26.87
CA ASP A 576 17.61 23.19 27.84
C ASP A 576 17.54 24.59 27.21
N LYS A 577 17.26 24.67 25.90
CA LYS A 577 17.18 25.87 25.06
C LYS A 577 18.47 26.67 24.96
N SER A 578 19.57 26.18 25.54
CA SER A 578 20.86 26.82 25.37
C SER A 578 21.36 26.60 23.94
N LYS A 579 22.13 27.55 23.44
CA LYS A 579 22.80 27.46 22.14
C LYS A 579 24.30 27.14 22.28
N MET A 580 24.68 26.52 23.40
CA MET A 580 26.05 26.17 23.72
C MET A 580 26.15 24.64 23.73
N GLY A 581 26.97 24.07 22.87
CA GLY A 581 27.08 22.62 22.72
C GLY A 581 28.15 22.23 21.70
N ILE A 582 28.26 20.93 21.45
CA ILE A 582 29.21 20.36 20.48
C ILE A 582 28.67 20.31 19.05
N GLY A 583 27.45 20.79 18.84
CA GLY A 583 26.73 20.82 17.57
C GLY A 583 25.22 20.94 17.77
N PHE A 584 24.48 20.96 16.67
CA PHE A 584 23.03 21.07 16.62
C PHE A 584 22.41 19.97 15.76
N MET A 585 21.18 19.59 16.07
CA MET A 585 20.32 18.75 15.24
C MET A 585 19.05 19.49 14.84
N GLU A 586 18.73 19.52 13.54
CA GLU A 586 17.42 19.98 13.07
C GLU A 586 16.30 19.03 13.53
N ASN A 587 15.22 19.54 14.12
CA ASN A 587 14.05 18.76 14.52
C ASN A 587 12.84 19.08 13.63
N PRO A 588 12.78 18.56 12.39
CA PRO A 588 11.64 18.78 11.50
C PRO A 588 10.41 17.98 11.98
N ALA A 589 9.29 18.09 11.26
CA ALA A 589 8.09 17.32 11.56
C ALA A 589 8.43 15.81 11.66
N PRO A 590 7.86 15.07 12.64
CA PRO A 590 8.30 13.74 13.02
C PRO A 590 7.70 12.66 12.11
N ASP A 591 7.98 12.71 10.81
CA ASP A 591 7.50 11.74 9.84
C ASP A 591 8.54 11.48 8.73
N PHE A 592 8.33 10.40 7.96
CA PHE A 592 9.24 10.01 6.88
C PHE A 592 9.40 11.07 5.79
N GLN A 593 8.35 11.86 5.50
CA GLN A 593 8.40 12.92 4.48
C GLN A 593 9.45 13.99 4.83
N ASN A 594 9.59 14.29 6.12
CA ASN A 594 10.44 15.36 6.62
C ASN A 594 11.81 14.89 7.15
N ASN A 595 12.08 13.58 7.16
CA ASN A 595 13.36 13.02 7.62
C ASN A 595 14.57 13.52 6.80
N SER A 596 14.39 13.93 5.55
CA SER A 596 15.49 14.46 4.73
C SER A 596 16.11 15.76 5.26
N PHE A 597 15.40 16.48 6.13
CA PHE A 597 15.87 17.70 6.82
C PHE A 597 16.52 17.42 8.18
N LEU A 598 16.41 16.19 8.70
CA LEU A 598 17.00 15.81 9.98
C LEU A 598 18.50 15.59 9.79
N SER A 599 19.32 16.56 10.22
CA SER A 599 20.77 16.51 10.07
C SER A 599 21.52 17.14 11.24
N PHE A 600 22.79 16.78 11.40
CA PHE A 600 23.70 17.40 12.36
C PHE A 600 24.52 18.51 11.70
N THR A 601 24.65 19.65 12.38
CA THR A 601 25.41 20.81 11.91
C THR A 601 26.15 21.48 13.08
N LEU A 602 27.23 22.20 12.81
CA LEU A 602 27.90 23.02 13.84
C LEU A 602 27.24 24.40 14.02
N GLN A 603 26.45 24.83 13.03
CA GLN A 603 25.76 26.12 13.04
C GLN A 603 24.25 25.93 12.90
N ILE A 604 23.49 26.87 13.47
CA ILE A 604 22.04 26.93 13.32
C ILE A 604 21.71 27.45 11.91
N GLY A 605 20.90 26.68 11.17
CA GLY A 605 20.43 27.06 9.85
C GLY A 605 19.30 28.10 9.88
N THR A 606 18.81 28.48 8.70
CA THR A 606 17.74 29.48 8.54
C THR A 606 16.33 28.90 8.55
N ARG A 607 16.20 27.56 8.52
CA ARG A 607 14.89 26.89 8.50
C ARG A 607 14.13 27.17 9.80
N HIS A 608 12.83 27.45 9.69
CA HIS A 608 11.91 27.61 10.82
C HIS A 608 11.57 26.27 11.50
N VAL A 609 12.56 25.65 12.13
CA VAL A 609 12.44 24.43 12.95
C VAL A 609 13.16 24.61 14.29
N ASN A 610 12.92 23.69 15.24
CA ASN A 610 13.72 23.66 16.47
C ASN A 610 15.11 23.08 16.16
N TYR A 611 16.15 23.65 16.78
CA TYR A 611 17.52 23.13 16.72
C TYR A 611 17.90 22.62 18.10
N PHE A 612 18.01 21.31 18.24
CA PHE A 612 18.43 20.67 19.49
C PHE A 612 19.94 20.81 19.66
N SER A 613 20.41 21.38 20.77
CA SER A 613 21.84 21.54 21.05
C SER A 613 22.41 20.30 21.74
N PHE A 614 23.44 19.69 21.13
CA PHE A 614 24.11 18.51 21.68
C PHE A 614 25.08 18.88 22.79
N LYS A 615 25.00 18.14 23.89
CA LYS A 615 25.84 18.25 25.08
C LYS A 615 26.15 16.86 25.62
N SER A 616 27.11 16.78 26.54
CA SER A 616 27.51 15.52 27.13
C SER A 616 26.39 14.81 27.92
N ASP A 617 25.44 15.55 28.50
CA ASP A 617 24.35 15.00 29.31
C ASP A 617 23.09 14.62 28.51
N ASN A 618 22.95 15.10 27.27
CA ASN A 618 21.80 14.82 26.39
C ASN A 618 22.16 14.08 25.09
N LEU A 619 23.45 13.75 24.90
CA LEU A 619 23.97 13.19 23.66
C LEU A 619 23.22 11.91 23.26
N ILE A 620 23.10 10.94 24.16
CA ILE A 620 22.46 9.65 23.87
C ILE A 620 21.02 9.82 23.37
N GLN A 621 20.24 10.70 23.99
CA GLN A 621 18.84 10.94 23.62
C GLN A 621 18.74 11.54 22.22
N GLY A 622 19.62 12.49 21.89
CA GLY A 622 19.68 13.06 20.54
C GLY A 622 20.14 12.05 19.48
N LEU A 623 21.09 11.16 19.81
CA LEU A 623 21.54 10.10 18.89
C LEU A 623 20.48 9.01 18.68
N ILE A 624 19.71 8.65 19.71
CA ILE A 624 18.54 7.78 19.58
C ILE A 624 17.50 8.44 18.66
N TYR A 625 17.13 9.69 18.95
CA TYR A 625 16.15 10.45 18.15
C TYR A 625 16.53 10.42 16.66
N PHE A 626 17.80 10.66 16.36
CA PHE A 626 18.32 10.67 15.00
C PHE A 626 18.28 9.27 14.37
N SER A 627 18.74 8.25 15.10
CA SER A 627 18.91 6.89 14.59
C SER A 627 17.58 6.22 14.30
N VAL A 628 16.61 6.30 15.23
CA VAL A 628 15.28 5.70 15.02
C VAL A 628 14.55 6.32 13.83
N ARG A 629 14.82 7.59 13.52
CA ARG A 629 14.25 8.29 12.37
C ARG A 629 14.96 8.01 11.05
N ASN A 630 16.19 7.49 11.05
CA ASN A 630 16.98 7.29 9.83
C ASN A 630 17.34 5.83 9.54
N CYS A 631 17.17 4.90 10.49
CA CYS A 631 17.48 3.48 10.28
C CYS A 631 16.46 2.75 9.37
N ILE A 632 15.27 3.33 9.16
CA ILE A 632 14.26 2.80 8.24
C ILE A 632 14.20 3.71 7.01
N GLU A 633 14.39 3.14 5.83
CA GLU A 633 14.33 3.88 4.58
C GLU A 633 12.91 4.40 4.30
N ALA A 634 12.80 5.66 3.88
CA ALA A 634 11.54 6.22 3.41
C ALA A 634 11.15 5.63 2.06
N ASN A 635 9.94 5.08 1.98
CA ASN A 635 9.33 4.57 0.76
C ASN A 635 7.91 5.16 0.62
N TRP A 636 7.22 4.81 -0.46
CA TRP A 636 5.89 5.34 -0.71
C TRP A 636 4.84 4.84 0.30
N MET A 637 5.05 3.69 0.95
CA MET A 637 4.09 3.12 1.90
C MET A 637 4.20 3.76 3.30
N ASN A 638 5.41 4.07 3.75
CA ASN A 638 5.63 4.70 5.06
C ASN A 638 5.61 6.23 5.02
N ASP A 639 5.27 6.83 3.87
CA ASP A 639 5.02 8.26 3.79
C ASP A 639 4.04 8.70 4.87
N ARG A 640 4.45 9.71 5.63
CA ARG A 640 3.70 10.32 6.75
C ARG A 640 3.36 9.41 7.92
N ASP A 641 3.94 8.21 8.02
CA ASP A 641 3.95 7.48 9.28
C ASP A 641 4.66 8.34 10.34
N GLN A 642 4.01 8.48 11.49
CA GLN A 642 4.43 9.42 12.52
C GLN A 642 5.33 8.72 13.54
N TYR A 643 6.48 9.34 13.83
CA TYR A 643 7.33 8.94 14.95
C TYR A 643 6.79 9.45 16.28
N LEU A 644 6.70 8.54 17.24
CA LEU A 644 5.94 8.70 18.47
C LEU A 644 6.84 8.80 19.70
N TYR A 645 6.26 9.30 20.77
CA TYR A 645 6.83 9.30 22.10
C TYR A 645 7.06 7.84 22.54
N PRO A 646 8.29 7.46 22.92
CA PRO A 646 8.62 6.08 23.23
C PRO A 646 8.14 5.64 24.61
N ASN A 647 8.06 4.32 24.83
CA ASN A 647 8.01 3.75 26.18
C ASN A 647 9.40 3.79 26.86
N ASP A 648 9.49 3.44 28.14
CA ASP A 648 10.75 3.57 28.91
C ASP A 648 11.76 2.43 28.70
N GLY A 649 11.47 1.45 27.84
CA GLY A 649 12.33 0.28 27.62
C GLY A 649 13.75 0.64 27.14
N TRP A 650 13.86 1.67 26.28
CA TRP A 650 15.14 2.13 25.74
C TRP A 650 16.12 2.61 26.82
N GLN A 651 15.64 3.05 27.99
CA GLN A 651 16.49 3.64 29.04
C GLN A 651 17.48 2.62 29.63
N LYS A 652 17.07 1.34 29.68
CA LYS A 652 17.86 0.23 30.22
C LYS A 652 18.65 -0.53 29.16
N ASP A 653 18.27 -0.39 27.88
CA ASP A 653 18.93 -1.07 26.77
C ASP A 653 20.19 -0.33 26.32
N LYS A 654 21.31 -0.68 26.95
CA LYS A 654 22.63 -0.09 26.63
C LYS A 654 23.15 -0.51 25.26
N ASN A 655 22.79 -1.69 24.76
CA ASN A 655 23.17 -2.10 23.41
C ASN A 655 22.51 -1.19 22.38
N PHE A 656 21.18 -1.01 22.47
CA PHE A 656 20.45 -0.09 21.58
C PHE A 656 20.97 1.35 21.65
N GLN A 657 21.26 1.87 22.85
CA GLN A 657 21.84 3.21 23.03
C GLN A 657 23.18 3.34 22.29
N ASN A 658 24.05 2.35 22.44
CA ASN A 658 25.40 2.36 21.86
C ASN A 658 25.37 2.12 20.35
N ASP A 659 24.46 1.29 19.86
CA ASP A 659 24.22 1.06 18.43
C ASP A 659 23.71 2.33 17.75
N CYS A 660 22.76 3.04 18.39
CA CYS A 660 22.31 4.36 17.92
C CYS A 660 23.46 5.38 17.89
N LEU A 661 24.39 5.33 18.85
CA LEU A 661 25.57 6.19 18.82
C LEU A 661 26.46 5.89 17.61
N ALA A 662 26.79 4.61 17.38
CA ALA A 662 27.61 4.21 16.24
C ALA A 662 26.94 4.58 14.91
N PHE A 663 25.64 4.28 14.76
CA PHE A 663 24.88 4.62 13.58
C PHE A 663 24.89 6.12 13.29
N ALA A 664 24.57 6.95 14.29
CA ALA A 664 24.47 8.40 14.12
C ALA A 664 25.82 9.05 13.75
N LEU A 665 26.94 8.54 14.28
CA LEU A 665 28.27 9.08 13.97
C LEU A 665 28.64 8.93 12.49
N PHE A 666 28.31 7.79 11.88
CA PHE A 666 28.71 7.48 10.50
C PHE A 666 27.58 7.64 9.46
N HIS A 667 26.37 8.00 9.89
CA HIS A 667 25.27 8.20 8.96
C HIS A 667 25.49 9.44 8.05
N GLY A 668 25.02 9.36 6.80
CA GLY A 668 25.24 10.42 5.80
C GLY A 668 24.53 11.76 6.09
N GLN A 669 23.60 11.79 7.03
CA GLN A 669 22.95 13.03 7.53
C GLN A 669 23.69 13.66 8.72
N ASN A 670 24.77 13.04 9.21
CA ASN A 670 25.75 13.76 10.00
C ASN A 670 26.54 14.67 9.05
N ARG A 671 26.16 15.95 8.99
CA ARG A 671 26.72 16.96 8.08
C ARG A 671 27.65 17.94 8.80
N ILE A 672 28.17 17.56 9.97
CA ILE A 672 29.22 18.30 10.67
C ILE A 672 30.36 18.52 9.69
N SER A 673 30.81 19.77 9.54
CA SER A 673 32.00 20.11 8.76
C SER A 673 32.92 20.92 9.63
N SER A 674 34.19 20.56 9.65
CA SER A 674 35.27 21.30 10.31
C SER A 674 35.48 22.71 9.74
N LYS A 675 34.89 23.03 8.58
CA LYS A 675 34.84 24.39 8.02
C LYS A 675 33.95 25.34 8.83
N ASP A 676 32.99 24.80 9.56
CA ASP A 676 31.99 25.57 10.30
C ASP A 676 32.34 25.77 11.79
N GLY A 677 33.44 25.16 12.28
CA GLY A 677 33.92 25.24 13.64
C GLY A 677 34.73 24.00 14.07
N THR A 678 35.09 23.92 15.37
CA THR A 678 35.79 22.75 15.93
C THR A 678 34.96 21.47 15.79
N ASN A 679 35.57 20.45 15.20
CA ASN A 679 34.94 19.15 15.04
C ASN A 679 35.07 18.30 16.32
N HIS A 680 33.97 18.18 17.06
CA HIS A 680 33.88 17.35 18.26
C HIS A 680 33.50 15.89 18.02
N TRP A 681 33.24 15.50 16.77
CA TRP A 681 32.54 14.27 16.40
C TRP A 681 33.45 13.14 15.89
N ILE A 682 34.77 13.32 15.92
CA ILE A 682 35.74 12.28 15.52
C ILE A 682 35.77 11.19 16.60
N PRO A 683 35.38 9.93 16.30
CA PRO A 683 35.29 8.88 17.30
C PRO A 683 36.58 8.06 17.48
N PHE A 684 37.69 8.54 16.91
CA PHE A 684 38.98 7.86 16.94
C PHE A 684 40.04 8.75 17.57
N THR A 685 41.01 8.14 18.25
CA THR A 685 42.25 8.81 18.65
C THR A 685 43.19 8.96 17.48
N GLU A 686 44.11 9.90 17.57
CA GLU A 686 45.14 10.14 16.56
C GLU A 686 45.96 8.89 16.25
N TYR A 687 46.25 8.07 17.25
CA TYR A 687 46.98 6.80 17.10
C TYR A 687 46.18 5.75 16.34
N GLU A 688 44.87 5.67 16.55
CA GLU A 688 44.02 4.65 15.90
C GLU A 688 43.91 4.86 14.39
N VAL A 689 44.08 6.10 13.92
CA VAL A 689 43.95 6.46 12.50
C VAL A 689 45.24 7.00 11.88
N ASN A 690 46.37 6.95 12.61
CA ASN A 690 47.65 7.51 12.21
C ASN A 690 47.53 8.97 11.73
N ALA A 691 46.83 9.81 12.51
CA ALA A 691 46.60 11.20 12.15
C ALA A 691 47.93 11.95 11.97
N GLN A 692 48.00 12.79 10.93
CA GLN A 692 49.21 13.55 10.60
C GLN A 692 49.53 14.68 11.61
N ALA A 693 48.55 15.06 12.43
CA ALA A 693 48.71 16.03 13.51
C ALA A 693 47.68 15.77 14.61
N LYS A 694 47.77 16.51 15.72
CA LYS A 694 46.85 16.42 16.85
C LYS A 694 45.45 16.94 16.47
N PHE A 695 44.40 16.26 16.92
CA PHE A 695 43.02 16.76 16.77
C PHE A 695 42.75 17.92 17.73
N GLU A 696 41.93 18.88 17.29
CA GLU A 696 41.51 20.02 18.11
C GLU A 696 40.59 19.61 19.26
N SER A 697 39.89 18.48 19.13
CA SER A 697 38.96 17.97 20.14
C SER A 697 39.02 16.45 20.25
N ASN A 698 39.07 15.97 21.49
CA ASN A 698 38.92 14.55 21.87
C ASN A 698 37.58 14.25 22.56
N PHE A 699 36.58 15.11 22.37
CA PHE A 699 35.29 14.98 23.06
C PHE A 699 34.64 13.61 22.86
N MET A 700 34.43 13.17 21.61
CA MET A 700 33.69 11.93 21.34
C MET A 700 34.46 10.67 21.81
N THR A 701 35.79 10.64 21.65
CA THR A 701 36.60 9.53 22.18
C THR A 701 36.58 9.46 23.70
N ASN A 702 36.63 10.61 24.39
CA ASN A 702 36.48 10.68 25.83
C ASN A 702 35.08 10.25 26.29
N PHE A 703 34.03 10.67 25.56
CA PHE A 703 32.66 10.25 25.83
C PHE A 703 32.50 8.73 25.72
N ILE A 704 33.08 8.11 24.69
CA ILE A 704 33.03 6.66 24.48
C ILE A 704 33.80 5.90 25.58
N LYS A 705 34.95 6.43 26.03
CA LYS A 705 35.79 5.79 27.06
C LYS A 705 35.26 5.98 28.48
N SER A 706 34.71 7.15 28.77
CA SER A 706 34.28 7.56 30.10
C SER A 706 33.02 8.44 29.99
N PRO A 707 31.85 7.84 29.67
CA PRO A 707 30.61 8.59 29.55
C PRO A 707 30.24 9.22 30.91
N PRO A 708 29.74 10.47 30.94
CA PRO A 708 29.33 11.11 32.19
C PRO A 708 28.16 10.34 32.83
N THR A 709 28.18 10.23 34.16
CA THR A 709 27.02 9.74 34.92
C THR A 709 25.82 10.68 34.70
N PRO A 710 24.64 10.17 34.31
CA PRO A 710 23.46 11.01 34.14
C PRO A 710 23.14 11.75 35.44
N LYS A 711 23.05 13.08 35.42
CA LYS A 711 22.32 13.80 36.48
C LYS A 711 20.86 13.41 36.32
N GLY A 712 20.28 12.78 37.33
CA GLY A 712 18.93 12.20 37.29
C GLY A 712 17.94 13.12 36.58
N GLY A 713 17.39 12.64 35.46
CA GLY A 713 16.23 13.26 34.84
C GLY A 713 15.08 13.23 35.84
N ALA A 714 14.39 14.36 35.97
CA ALA A 714 13.28 14.52 36.91
C ALA A 714 12.32 13.33 36.87
N THR A 715 12.32 12.55 37.95
CA THR A 715 11.23 11.63 38.27
C THR A 715 9.98 12.48 38.49
N ALA A 716 8.98 12.29 37.63
CA ALA A 716 7.65 12.80 37.89
C ALA A 716 7.10 12.14 39.16
N ASN A 717 6.82 12.98 40.16
CA ASN A 717 6.07 12.72 41.39
C ASN A 717 6.47 11.49 42.23
N ASP A 718 7.37 11.72 43.18
CA ASP A 718 7.26 11.06 44.48
C ASP A 718 6.84 12.09 45.53
N LEU A 719 5.53 12.37 45.58
CA LEU A 719 4.90 13.32 46.50
C LEU A 719 4.45 12.64 47.80
N PHE A 720 5.09 11.53 48.21
CA PHE A 720 4.84 10.88 49.51
C PHE A 720 6.09 10.17 50.05
N SER A 721 7.14 10.92 50.41
CA SER A 721 8.07 10.47 51.45
C SER A 721 8.71 11.64 52.21
N THR A 722 7.93 12.21 53.13
CA THR A 722 8.48 12.99 54.25
C THR A 722 9.15 12.05 55.22
N THR A 723 10.48 11.93 55.19
CA THR A 723 11.27 11.86 56.44
C THR A 723 12.74 12.20 56.21
N THR A 724 13.19 13.16 57.02
CA THR A 724 14.56 13.54 57.31
C THR A 724 15.48 12.33 57.55
N LYS A 725 16.66 12.33 56.90
CA LYS A 725 17.92 11.90 57.50
C LYS A 725 19.12 12.35 56.65
N GLN A 726 19.90 13.27 57.21
CA GLN A 726 21.33 13.41 56.93
C GLN A 726 21.99 12.04 57.17
N LEU A 727 22.62 11.46 56.15
CA LEU A 727 23.59 10.38 56.32
C LEU A 727 24.77 10.59 55.36
N HIS A 728 25.88 10.94 56.00
CA HIS A 728 27.27 10.66 55.73
C HIS A 728 27.69 10.10 54.35
N ALA A 729 28.63 10.82 53.77
CA ALA A 729 29.56 10.35 52.76
C ALA A 729 30.40 9.18 53.30
N SER A 730 30.06 7.96 52.91
CA SER A 730 30.95 6.80 52.75
C SER A 730 30.10 5.69 52.15
N ASP A 731 30.62 4.96 51.16
CA ASP A 731 30.02 3.77 50.54
C ASP A 731 29.15 3.98 49.28
N ALA A 732 29.42 5.03 48.49
CA ALA A 732 29.15 4.98 47.05
C ALA A 732 30.35 4.37 46.32
N PRO A 733 30.18 3.39 45.40
CA PRO A 733 31.28 2.91 44.57
C PRO A 733 31.87 4.08 43.78
N PRO A 734 33.19 4.15 43.58
CA PRO A 734 33.81 5.20 42.80
C PRO A 734 33.30 5.11 41.35
N SER A 735 32.84 6.25 40.82
CA SER A 735 32.71 6.61 39.39
C SER A 735 32.72 5.46 38.36
N GLY A 736 31.63 5.29 37.60
CA GLY A 736 31.46 4.28 36.54
C GLY A 736 32.63 4.17 35.56
N ALA A 737 33.59 3.30 35.88
CA ALA A 737 34.88 3.15 35.21
C ALA A 737 34.89 2.12 34.06
N GLY A 738 33.79 2.00 33.31
CA GLY A 738 33.70 1.15 32.13
C GLY A 738 33.30 1.96 30.91
N GLY A 739 34.12 1.93 29.85
CA GLY A 739 33.76 2.52 28.56
C GLY A 739 32.53 1.86 27.94
N LEU A 740 31.96 2.50 26.92
CA LEU A 740 30.79 1.98 26.21
C LEU A 740 31.11 0.63 25.53
N ILE A 741 30.19 -0.32 25.65
CA ILE A 741 30.30 -1.65 25.04
C ILE A 741 29.40 -1.69 23.81
N PHE A 742 30.00 -1.91 22.64
CA PHE A 742 29.29 -1.96 21.36
C PHE A 742 28.93 -3.38 20.94
N SER A 743 27.81 -3.51 20.21
CA SER A 743 27.43 -4.74 19.51
C SER A 743 28.47 -5.14 18.45
N ALA A 744 28.34 -6.34 17.87
CA ALA A 744 29.22 -6.77 16.80
C ALA A 744 29.06 -5.87 15.56
N GLU A 745 27.83 -5.54 15.23
CA GLU A 745 27.43 -4.70 14.11
C GLU A 745 27.98 -3.27 14.27
N ALA A 746 27.85 -2.68 15.47
CA ALA A 746 28.41 -1.36 15.75
C ALA A 746 29.95 -1.36 15.70
N LYS A 747 30.62 -2.42 16.17
CA LYS A 747 32.08 -2.57 16.02
C LYS A 747 32.49 -2.62 14.56
N SER A 748 31.78 -3.37 13.72
CA SER A 748 32.04 -3.40 12.27
C SER A 748 31.94 -2.02 11.62
N VAL A 749 30.97 -1.20 12.04
CA VAL A 749 30.86 0.20 11.59
C VAL A 749 32.08 1.03 12.03
N PHE A 750 32.50 0.93 13.30
CA PHE A 750 33.71 1.63 13.76
C PHE A 750 34.96 1.19 13.01
N ASP A 751 35.12 -0.11 12.75
CA ASP A 751 36.29 -0.64 12.05
C ASP A 751 36.33 -0.19 10.59
N ALA A 752 35.21 -0.24 9.87
CA ALA A 752 35.11 0.30 8.52
C ALA A 752 35.37 1.81 8.49
N GLY A 753 34.82 2.56 9.45
CA GLY A 753 35.09 3.99 9.61
C GLY A 753 36.57 4.28 9.89
N ARG A 754 37.22 3.46 10.72
CA ARG A 754 38.62 3.62 11.10
C ARG A 754 39.54 3.45 9.90
N GLU A 755 39.30 2.44 9.06
CA GLU A 755 40.08 2.23 7.84
C GLU A 755 39.89 3.38 6.84
N LEU A 756 38.68 3.94 6.73
CA LEU A 756 38.44 5.13 5.92
C LEU A 756 39.23 6.36 6.42
N TRP A 757 39.27 6.59 7.74
CA TRP A 757 40.07 7.67 8.32
C TRP A 757 41.57 7.45 8.16
N LYS A 758 42.07 6.23 8.36
CA LYS A 758 43.48 5.86 8.09
C LYS A 758 43.85 6.17 6.65
N TYR A 759 42.99 5.81 5.70
CA TYR A 759 43.21 6.08 4.29
C TYR A 759 43.25 7.59 4.02
N TYR A 760 42.31 8.36 4.57
CA TYR A 760 42.32 9.82 4.46
C TYR A 760 43.62 10.45 5.00
N HIS A 761 44.09 10.00 6.17
CA HIS A 761 45.34 10.49 6.77
C HIS A 761 46.62 9.95 6.10
N LYS A 762 46.53 8.98 5.19
CA LYS A 762 47.65 8.53 4.35
C LYS A 762 47.87 9.44 3.13
N SER A 763 46.84 10.18 2.71
CA SER A 763 46.90 11.04 1.53
C SER A 763 47.96 12.14 1.67
N PRO A 764 48.76 12.41 0.63
CA PRO A 764 49.76 13.46 0.68
C PRO A 764 49.12 14.84 0.87
N LEU A 765 49.85 15.75 1.51
CA LEU A 765 49.44 17.13 1.81
C LEU A 765 49.22 18.02 0.55
N THR A 766 49.42 17.47 -0.66
CA THR A 766 49.27 18.18 -1.93
C THR A 766 48.00 17.75 -2.69
N PRO A 767 47.21 18.69 -3.26
CA PRO A 767 45.80 18.42 -3.57
C PRO A 767 45.63 17.70 -4.90
N LYS A 768 44.91 16.57 -4.90
CA LYS A 768 43.91 16.32 -5.94
C LYS A 768 42.64 17.08 -5.56
N GLY A 769 42.65 18.39 -5.75
CA GLY A 769 41.43 19.24 -5.73
C GLY A 769 40.84 19.66 -4.36
N GLY A 770 41.41 19.28 -3.21
CA GLY A 770 40.93 19.72 -1.89
C GLY A 770 42.04 19.96 -0.86
N THR A 771 41.85 20.92 0.05
CA THR A 771 42.79 21.19 1.16
C THR A 771 42.69 20.09 2.21
N PHE A 772 43.81 19.41 2.50
CA PHE A 772 43.88 18.42 3.59
C PHE A 772 43.55 19.10 4.94
N ASN A 773 42.73 18.44 5.76
CA ASN A 773 42.35 18.92 7.09
C ASN A 773 42.46 17.79 8.11
N VAL A 774 43.33 17.96 9.11
CA VAL A 774 43.49 16.96 10.17
C VAL A 774 42.20 16.73 10.97
N ASN A 775 41.33 17.74 11.09
CA ASN A 775 40.09 17.66 11.85
C ASN A 775 38.88 17.22 11.00
N ALA A 776 39.10 16.59 9.84
CA ALA A 776 38.04 16.22 8.92
C ALA A 776 36.99 15.29 9.55
N SER A 777 35.73 15.64 9.37
CA SER A 777 34.57 14.79 9.65
C SER A 777 34.34 13.76 8.53
N LEU A 778 33.39 12.83 8.70
CA LEU A 778 32.95 11.96 7.59
C LEU A 778 32.49 12.78 6.38
N TYR A 779 31.77 13.87 6.61
CA TYR A 779 31.27 14.72 5.55
C TYR A 779 32.42 15.40 4.78
N ASP A 780 33.43 15.89 5.50
CA ASP A 780 34.63 16.50 4.91
C ASP A 780 35.46 15.47 4.12
N ILE A 781 35.63 14.26 4.64
CA ILE A 781 36.33 13.16 3.97
C ILE A 781 35.60 12.80 2.66
N ARG A 782 34.27 12.66 2.70
CA ARG A 782 33.47 12.40 1.50
C ARG A 782 33.57 13.54 0.49
N GLU A 783 33.54 14.79 0.95
CA GLU A 783 33.72 15.95 0.08
C GLU A 783 35.09 15.95 -0.59
N TYR A 784 36.15 15.63 0.15
CA TYR A 784 37.53 15.58 -0.35
C TYR A 784 37.67 14.60 -1.53
N PHE A 785 37.13 13.38 -1.39
CA PHE A 785 37.26 12.36 -2.43
C PHE A 785 36.23 12.49 -3.56
N GLN A 786 34.99 12.86 -3.26
CA GLN A 786 33.91 12.90 -4.26
C GLN A 786 33.86 14.23 -5.01
N GLY A 787 34.36 15.33 -4.42
CA GLY A 787 34.23 16.67 -4.97
C GLY A 787 32.78 17.15 -5.07
N ARG A 788 32.58 18.27 -5.76
CA ARG A 788 31.27 18.87 -6.05
C ARG A 788 31.09 19.06 -7.55
N ASN A 789 29.84 19.03 -8.01
CA ASN A 789 29.47 19.42 -9.37
C ASN A 789 29.31 20.94 -9.52
N ASP A 790 29.05 21.40 -10.75
CA ASP A 790 28.88 22.82 -11.10
C ASP A 790 27.74 23.52 -10.34
N LYS A 791 26.81 22.77 -9.76
CA LYS A 791 25.71 23.28 -8.93
C LYS A 791 26.04 23.28 -7.44
N GLY A 792 27.30 23.01 -7.08
CA GLY A 792 27.78 22.94 -5.70
C GLY A 792 27.29 21.71 -4.92
N ARG A 793 26.69 20.71 -5.57
CA ARG A 793 26.27 19.46 -4.90
C ARG A 793 27.41 18.45 -4.89
N MET A 794 27.63 17.80 -3.76
CA MET A 794 28.60 16.72 -3.64
C MET A 794 28.27 15.58 -4.62
N ASN A 795 29.28 15.06 -5.32
CA ASN A 795 29.07 13.95 -6.25
C ASN A 795 28.77 12.65 -5.49
N SER A 796 28.09 11.71 -6.13
CA SER A 796 27.77 10.39 -5.55
C SER A 796 28.91 9.37 -5.69
N LYS A 797 29.91 9.66 -6.54
CA LYS A 797 31.06 8.80 -6.85
C LYS A 797 32.36 9.61 -6.83
N SER A 798 33.48 8.89 -6.79
CA SER A 798 34.85 9.37 -6.93
C SER A 798 35.60 8.46 -7.91
N ASP A 799 36.66 8.98 -8.53
CA ASP A 799 37.60 8.19 -9.35
C ASP A 799 38.62 7.42 -8.48
N ASP A 800 38.66 7.68 -7.17
CA ASP A 800 39.50 6.93 -6.22
C ASP A 800 38.85 5.59 -5.87
N VAL A 801 39.33 4.53 -6.50
CA VAL A 801 38.83 3.15 -6.34
C VAL A 801 38.94 2.67 -4.89
N THR A 802 40.05 2.97 -4.21
CA THR A 802 40.29 2.53 -2.82
C THR A 802 39.31 3.21 -1.87
N TYR A 803 39.10 4.53 -2.04
CA TYR A 803 38.07 5.25 -1.29
C TYR A 803 36.68 4.66 -1.56
N MET A 804 36.35 4.36 -2.82
CA MET A 804 35.04 3.80 -3.19
C MET A 804 34.77 2.44 -2.55
N GLU A 805 35.80 1.60 -2.40
CA GLU A 805 35.73 0.35 -1.64
C GLU A 805 35.48 0.61 -0.15
N LEU A 806 36.30 1.46 0.49
CA LEU A 806 36.21 1.75 1.93
C LEU A 806 34.87 2.40 2.31
N ILE A 807 34.39 3.38 1.54
CA ILE A 807 33.08 4.00 1.78
C ILE A 807 31.93 3.03 1.48
N GLY A 808 32.13 2.08 0.56
CA GLY A 808 31.21 0.96 0.31
C GLY A 808 31.08 0.07 1.54
N ASN A 809 32.20 -0.40 2.09
CA ASN A 809 32.24 -1.22 3.30
C ASN A 809 31.59 -0.52 4.49
N LEU A 810 31.82 0.79 4.67
CA LEU A 810 31.16 1.56 5.72
C LEU A 810 29.64 1.64 5.51
N ARG A 811 29.17 1.84 4.28
CA ARG A 811 27.73 1.88 3.96
C ARG A 811 27.05 0.54 4.19
N GLU A 812 27.71 -0.56 3.85
CA GLU A 812 27.23 -1.91 4.09
C GLU A 812 27.13 -2.21 5.60
N ALA A 813 28.19 -1.93 6.36
CA ALA A 813 28.17 -2.10 7.82
C ALA A 813 27.08 -1.24 8.48
N LEU A 814 26.85 0.00 7.99
CA LEU A 814 25.78 0.86 8.46
C LEU A 814 24.39 0.30 8.15
N ALA A 815 24.19 -0.34 6.99
CA ALA A 815 22.92 -0.96 6.64
C ALA A 815 22.61 -2.15 7.57
N ILE A 816 23.60 -2.99 7.86
CA ILE A 816 23.48 -4.11 8.81
C ILE A 816 23.14 -3.59 10.21
N LEU A 817 23.83 -2.54 10.68
CA LEU A 817 23.53 -1.91 11.96
C LEU A 817 22.12 -1.30 11.99
N ALA A 818 21.68 -0.68 10.90
CA ALA A 818 20.33 -0.14 10.78
C ALA A 818 19.26 -1.24 10.94
N ASP A 819 19.48 -2.40 10.32
CA ASP A 819 18.60 -3.56 10.45
C ASP A 819 18.57 -4.12 11.88
N ALA A 820 19.69 -4.05 12.63
CA ALA A 820 19.73 -4.40 14.04
C ALA A 820 18.95 -3.41 14.94
N ILE A 821 18.98 -2.12 14.61
CA ILE A 821 18.26 -1.05 15.34
C ILE A 821 16.74 -1.11 15.05
N LYS A 822 16.35 -1.45 13.83
CA LYS A 822 14.96 -1.35 13.33
C LYS A 822 13.92 -2.06 14.21
N PRO A 823 14.08 -3.31 14.69
CA PRO A 823 13.12 -3.95 15.59
C PRO A 823 12.86 -3.14 16.87
N LYS A 824 13.90 -2.51 17.41
CA LYS A 824 13.81 -1.69 18.63
C LYS A 824 13.01 -0.41 18.45
N VAL A 825 12.90 0.09 17.22
CA VAL A 825 12.01 1.23 16.90
C VAL A 825 10.55 0.87 17.22
N TYR A 826 10.14 -0.35 16.91
CA TYR A 826 8.79 -0.84 17.19
C TYR A 826 8.63 -1.29 18.65
N ASP A 827 9.60 -2.04 19.21
CA ASP A 827 9.59 -2.48 20.61
C ASP A 827 9.43 -1.31 21.59
N TYR A 828 10.15 -0.21 21.34
CA TYR A 828 10.11 1.00 22.17
C TYR A 828 9.01 1.97 21.78
N GLY A 829 8.18 1.62 20.80
CA GLY A 829 7.00 2.38 20.42
C GLY A 829 7.28 3.69 19.69
N PHE A 830 8.48 3.85 19.12
CA PHE A 830 8.81 5.00 18.26
C PHE A 830 8.00 4.99 16.96
N LEU A 831 7.57 3.83 16.49
CA LEU A 831 6.62 3.65 15.38
C LEU A 831 5.54 2.63 15.74
N LYS A 832 4.44 2.64 14.98
CA LYS A 832 3.44 1.56 14.97
C LYS A 832 3.71 0.63 13.79
N GLU A 833 3.47 -0.66 14.00
CA GLU A 833 3.47 -1.68 12.94
C GLU A 833 2.30 -1.53 11.97
#